data_AF-A0A9D1V6H2-F1
#
_entry.id   AF-A0A9D1V6H2-F1
#
_cell.length_a   1.000
_cell.length_b   1.000
_cell.length_c   1.000
_cell.angle_alpha   90.00
_cell.angle_beta   90.00
_cell.angle_gamma   90.00
#
_symmetry.space_group_name_H-M   'P 1'
#
loop_
_entity.id
_entity.type
_entity.pdbx_description
1 polymer ?
#
loop_
_entity_poly.entity_id
_entity_poly.type
_entity_poly.pdbx_seq_one_letter_code
_entity_poly.pdbx_strand_id
1 'polypeptide(L)'
;MSGPKFYNFSASSPEEAAGIVSRFSSFGGIRATVSGNRINVEVSSAAWYAGKDYSYISEQIRKATERFRADQEMARLLAEGKKEEKARIAESKKNIRKQADEKRRQYRDARTRCSALSRETDVSVHTPFGDYDMKSDVLRCEALSEKLRAEAGRIDGEEKKCRENCDKYMEKVEQCTTLTELSRIRAKAPAMSVSHEFAGKEVDALETEVRERKARLLAFTESLREIHRIIGEKGLSDFRSRIEQAVRTLDPFSPDSVREIIKTVGQIEREHAYMREESKIARSDAEALRLAEAQNAALKELKEVLQPLAERAEVHAETKVDYERLGREAVTACEEILAETEKLSYRSSYHVCKIEQAREKLAAKRTMLRSPQVYAQLTDLLTKLRALLEDCRKDAENYDAFYAEYTRYQQLYMQFRAVMSADEASMEDKDGYLEEPAEIVFEFSDPEKQRQSLAERNQQLELLVHQAMQHGFCAGLSAVLGKSAWGKEFKSERLRDGSAHVTYVRKGDFGAIYDISYDAAGRVSMCPRGVILSNGRSLISPEALNGIYESCDWAKEISEAFSQIELCDGTYEEMPEEVRRAMLDSKNYYVLKTEEESVRYLRMHGYTDEQIAALGYAAKVSSRPAEGKEERRSAGAAGVRELRP
;
A
#
# COMPACT_ATOMS: atom_id res chain seq x y z
N MET A 1 -63.59 27.95 4.91
CA MET A 1 -62.74 28.18 3.73
C MET A 1 -61.32 27.72 4.03
N SER A 2 -60.88 26.55 3.56
CA SER A 2 -59.42 26.31 3.41
C SER A 2 -59.20 25.27 2.30
N GLY A 3 -59.18 25.79 1.06
CA GLY A 3 -58.68 25.04 -0.09
C GLY A 3 -57.17 24.76 0.01
N PRO A 4 -56.62 24.02 -0.97
CA PRO A 4 -55.19 23.70 -1.03
C PRO A 4 -54.31 24.95 -0.95
N LYS A 5 -53.11 24.78 -0.41
CA LYS A 5 -52.11 25.85 -0.29
C LYS A 5 -51.17 25.79 -1.47
N PHE A 6 -50.79 26.96 -1.99
CA PHE A 6 -49.93 27.09 -3.16
C PHE A 6 -48.67 27.87 -2.79
N TYR A 7 -47.52 27.31 -3.12
CA TYR A 7 -46.21 27.89 -2.88
C TYR A 7 -45.42 27.95 -4.19
N ASN A 8 -44.69 29.05 -4.41
CA ASN A 8 -43.93 29.26 -5.62
C ASN A 8 -42.45 29.49 -5.27
N PHE A 9 -41.57 28.80 -5.99
CA PHE A 9 -40.12 28.92 -5.84
C PHE A 9 -39.49 29.29 -7.18
N SER A 10 -38.54 30.22 -7.17
CA SER A 10 -37.87 30.67 -8.39
C SER A 10 -36.64 29.82 -8.69
N ALA A 11 -36.41 29.53 -9.98
CA ALA A 11 -35.18 28.97 -10.53
C ALA A 11 -34.58 29.94 -11.56
N SER A 12 -33.34 29.71 -11.97
CA SER A 12 -32.61 30.58 -12.91
C SER A 12 -33.04 30.34 -14.35
N SER A 13 -33.51 29.13 -14.69
CA SER A 13 -34.04 28.79 -16.01
C SER A 13 -35.19 27.76 -15.93
N PRO A 14 -35.98 27.58 -17.02
CA PRO A 14 -36.97 26.52 -17.11
C PRO A 14 -36.35 25.10 -17.01
N GLU A 15 -35.15 24.89 -17.54
CA GLU A 15 -34.43 23.60 -17.42
C GLU A 15 -34.02 23.31 -15.98
N GLU A 16 -33.53 24.33 -15.24
CA GLU A 16 -33.21 24.18 -13.82
C GLU A 16 -34.49 23.87 -13.02
N ALA A 17 -35.59 24.58 -13.28
CA ALA A 17 -36.87 24.31 -12.61
C ALA A 17 -37.36 22.87 -12.83
N ALA A 18 -37.29 22.36 -14.07
CA ALA A 18 -37.64 20.98 -14.39
C ALA A 18 -36.71 19.96 -13.75
N GLY A 19 -35.40 20.24 -13.74
CA GLY A 19 -34.39 19.43 -13.09
C GLY A 19 -34.61 19.29 -11.58
N ILE A 20 -34.87 20.42 -10.90
CA ILE A 20 -35.17 20.45 -9.46
C ILE A 20 -36.45 19.66 -9.16
N VAL A 21 -37.51 19.85 -9.95
CA VAL A 21 -38.78 19.11 -9.77
C VAL A 21 -38.60 17.61 -9.97
N SER A 22 -37.74 17.19 -10.91
CA SER A 22 -37.45 15.76 -11.10
C SER A 22 -36.78 15.09 -9.88
N ARG A 23 -36.09 15.88 -9.04
CA ARG A 23 -35.43 15.42 -7.81
C ARG A 23 -36.19 15.75 -6.54
N PHE A 24 -37.32 16.44 -6.68
CA PHE A 24 -38.27 16.67 -5.62
C PHE A 24 -39.13 15.42 -5.44
N SER A 25 -39.00 14.75 -4.29
CA SER A 25 -39.81 13.59 -3.98
C SER A 25 -41.27 14.01 -3.79
N SER A 26 -42.18 13.49 -4.61
CA SER A 26 -43.61 13.70 -4.39
C SER A 26 -44.06 12.91 -3.17
N PHE A 27 -44.68 13.57 -2.21
CA PHE A 27 -45.24 12.93 -1.02
C PHE A 27 -46.76 12.93 -1.10
N GLY A 28 -47.42 12.01 -0.39
CA GLY A 28 -48.88 11.98 -0.29
C GLY A 28 -49.45 13.37 0.04
N GLY A 29 -50.24 13.91 -0.89
CA GLY A 29 -50.89 15.21 -0.77
C GLY A 29 -50.07 16.45 -1.18
N ILE A 30 -48.91 16.30 -1.83
CA ILE A 30 -48.12 17.40 -2.42
C ILE A 30 -47.91 17.15 -3.93
N ARG A 31 -48.13 18.17 -4.76
CA ARG A 31 -47.88 18.12 -6.21
C ARG A 31 -46.99 19.31 -6.61
N ALA A 32 -45.89 19.04 -7.31
CA ALA A 32 -45.02 20.07 -7.87
C ALA A 32 -45.15 20.10 -9.40
N THR A 33 -45.25 21.30 -9.98
CA THR A 33 -45.28 21.53 -11.44
C THR A 33 -44.35 22.68 -11.80
N VAL A 34 -43.94 22.75 -13.07
CA VAL A 34 -43.07 23.82 -13.58
C VAL A 34 -43.87 24.74 -14.48
N SER A 35 -43.69 26.04 -14.31
CA SER A 35 -44.25 27.07 -15.18
C SER A 35 -43.20 28.16 -15.42
N GLY A 36 -42.59 28.16 -16.61
CA GLY A 36 -41.46 29.04 -16.91
C GLY A 36 -40.27 28.71 -16.00
N ASN A 37 -39.69 29.71 -15.35
CA ASN A 37 -38.60 29.55 -14.38
C ASN A 37 -39.10 29.39 -12.93
N ARG A 38 -40.35 28.96 -12.73
CA ARG A 38 -40.95 28.78 -11.40
C ARG A 38 -41.39 27.35 -11.16
N ILE A 39 -41.17 26.91 -9.93
CA ILE A 39 -41.66 25.66 -9.37
C ILE A 39 -42.89 25.99 -8.54
N ASN A 40 -44.05 25.49 -8.96
CA ASN A 40 -45.31 25.67 -8.28
C ASN A 40 -45.62 24.40 -7.48
N VAL A 41 -45.77 24.53 -6.17
CA VAL A 41 -46.08 23.42 -5.26
C VAL A 41 -47.48 23.60 -4.69
N GLU A 42 -48.35 22.66 -4.99
CA GLU A 42 -49.68 22.53 -4.42
C GLU A 42 -49.65 21.55 -3.25
N VAL A 43 -50.12 21.98 -2.08
CA VAL A 43 -50.21 21.18 -0.87
C VAL A 43 -51.67 21.04 -0.47
N SER A 44 -52.16 19.79 -0.43
CA SER A 44 -53.51 19.47 0.06
C SER A 44 -53.68 19.90 1.51
N SER A 45 -54.90 20.25 1.90
CA SER A 45 -55.19 20.71 3.26
C SER A 45 -54.79 19.67 4.33
N ALA A 46 -54.99 18.37 4.06
CA ALA A 46 -54.58 17.29 4.95
C ALA A 46 -53.04 17.21 5.14
N ALA A 47 -52.27 17.40 4.06
CA ALA A 47 -50.82 17.44 4.13
C ALA A 47 -50.32 18.68 4.90
N TRP A 48 -50.97 19.83 4.72
CA TRP A 48 -50.62 21.07 5.40
C TRP A 48 -50.85 20.98 6.92
N TYR A 49 -52.00 20.45 7.35
CA TYR A 49 -52.27 20.22 8.78
C TYR A 49 -51.39 19.15 9.41
N ALA A 50 -50.78 18.27 8.61
CA ALA A 50 -49.77 17.30 9.06
C ALA A 50 -48.34 17.89 9.16
N GLY A 51 -48.19 19.23 9.08
CA GLY A 51 -46.90 19.90 9.27
C GLY A 51 -46.10 20.14 7.97
N LYS A 52 -46.66 19.86 6.79
CA LYS A 52 -46.02 20.14 5.49
C LYS A 52 -46.29 21.59 5.06
N ASP A 53 -45.88 22.53 5.92
CA ASP A 53 -46.05 23.95 5.70
C ASP A 53 -45.01 24.53 4.72
N TYR A 54 -45.00 25.85 4.54
CA TYR A 54 -44.06 26.51 3.63
C TYR A 54 -42.60 26.23 4.00
N SER A 55 -42.25 26.22 5.28
CA SER A 55 -40.89 26.00 5.76
C SER A 55 -40.41 24.60 5.38
N TYR A 56 -41.25 23.59 5.60
CA TYR A 56 -40.97 22.21 5.18
C TYR A 56 -40.79 22.10 3.66
N ILE A 57 -41.72 22.64 2.87
CA ILE A 57 -41.65 22.58 1.41
C ILE A 57 -40.43 23.33 0.87
N SER A 58 -40.13 24.50 1.44
CA SER A 58 -38.95 25.30 1.08
C SER A 58 -37.66 24.54 1.34
N GLU A 59 -37.55 23.81 2.45
CA GLU A 59 -36.38 22.98 2.75
C GLU A 59 -36.25 21.79 1.79
N GLN A 60 -37.36 21.14 1.42
CA GLN A 60 -37.36 20.05 0.44
C GLN A 60 -36.96 20.53 -0.96
N ILE A 61 -37.44 21.70 -1.37
CA ILE A 61 -37.01 22.35 -2.62
C ILE A 61 -35.52 22.70 -2.55
N ARG A 62 -35.02 23.25 -1.43
CA ARG A 62 -33.59 23.53 -1.25
C ARG A 62 -32.74 22.26 -1.41
N LYS A 63 -33.12 21.16 -0.76
CA LYS A 63 -32.43 19.85 -0.88
C LYS A 63 -32.46 19.32 -2.31
N ALA A 64 -33.58 19.46 -3.03
CA ALA A 64 -33.69 19.07 -4.43
C ALA A 64 -32.79 19.94 -5.34
N THR A 65 -32.69 21.24 -5.06
CA THR A 65 -31.77 22.16 -5.74
C THR A 65 -30.31 21.80 -5.51
N GLU A 66 -29.92 21.48 -4.28
CA GLU A 66 -28.56 21.04 -3.96
C GLU A 66 -28.20 19.74 -4.69
N ARG A 67 -29.11 18.76 -4.73
CA ARG A 67 -28.93 17.52 -5.49
C ARG A 67 -28.81 17.77 -6.99
N PHE A 68 -29.66 18.61 -7.57
CA PHE A 68 -29.61 18.95 -9.00
C PHE A 68 -28.29 19.63 -9.37
N ARG A 69 -27.81 20.58 -8.56
CA ARG A 69 -26.52 21.24 -8.78
C ARG A 69 -25.34 20.28 -8.66
N ALA A 70 -25.38 19.38 -7.68
CA ALA A 70 -24.37 18.33 -7.54
C ALA A 70 -24.35 17.42 -8.79
N ASP A 71 -25.51 17.01 -9.31
CA ASP A 71 -25.58 16.20 -10.54
C ASP A 71 -25.05 16.94 -11.77
N GLN A 72 -25.35 18.24 -11.91
CA GLN A 72 -24.81 19.06 -13.01
C GLN A 72 -23.28 19.19 -12.92
N GLU A 73 -22.74 19.40 -11.71
CA GLU A 73 -21.31 19.49 -11.50
C GLU A 73 -20.62 18.14 -11.78
N MET A 74 -21.21 17.03 -11.34
CA MET A 74 -20.71 15.70 -11.65
C MET A 74 -20.76 15.38 -13.15
N ALA A 75 -21.80 15.83 -13.86
CA ALA A 75 -21.88 15.71 -15.32
C ALA A 75 -20.82 16.56 -16.04
N ARG A 76 -20.54 17.78 -15.54
CA ARG A 76 -19.47 18.65 -16.05
C ARG A 76 -18.11 18.00 -15.89
N LEU A 77 -17.79 17.55 -14.68
CA LEU A 77 -16.53 16.87 -14.36
C LEU A 77 -16.36 15.58 -15.19
N LEU A 78 -17.44 14.83 -15.42
CA LEU A 78 -17.42 13.65 -16.29
C LEU A 78 -17.09 14.04 -17.75
N ALA A 79 -17.71 15.09 -18.27
CA ALA A 79 -17.46 15.55 -19.64
C ALA A 79 -16.03 16.03 -19.84
N GLU A 80 -15.49 16.79 -18.87
CA GLU A 80 -14.10 17.24 -18.86
C GLU A 80 -13.14 16.04 -18.76
N GLY A 81 -13.37 15.13 -17.81
CA GLY A 81 -12.55 13.92 -17.63
C GLY A 81 -12.54 13.02 -18.87
N LYS A 82 -13.69 12.86 -19.55
CA LYS A 82 -13.78 12.16 -20.84
C LYS A 82 -12.96 12.85 -21.93
N LYS A 83 -13.04 14.19 -22.02
CA LYS A 83 -12.33 14.97 -23.04
C LYS A 83 -10.81 14.83 -22.89
N GLU A 84 -10.31 14.98 -21.66
CA GLU A 84 -8.89 14.80 -21.34
C GLU A 84 -8.40 13.39 -21.68
N GLU A 85 -9.18 12.39 -21.27
CA GLU A 85 -8.86 10.99 -21.49
C GLU A 85 -8.82 10.66 -22.99
N LYS A 86 -9.81 11.11 -23.77
CA LYS A 86 -9.82 10.95 -25.23
C LYS A 86 -8.60 11.60 -25.89
N ALA A 87 -8.19 12.79 -25.44
CA ALA A 87 -7.01 13.46 -25.95
C ALA A 87 -5.73 12.63 -25.70
N ARG A 88 -5.60 12.07 -24.49
CA ARG A 88 -4.50 11.16 -24.12
C ARG A 88 -4.45 9.91 -25.02
N ILE A 89 -5.61 9.31 -25.31
CA ILE A 89 -5.70 8.13 -26.18
C ILE A 89 -5.32 8.48 -27.62
N ALA A 90 -5.81 9.60 -28.13
CA ALA A 90 -5.49 10.06 -29.49
C ALA A 90 -4.00 10.33 -29.67
N GLU A 91 -3.35 10.96 -28.69
CA GLU A 91 -1.90 11.19 -28.71
C GLU A 91 -1.12 9.88 -28.62
N SER A 92 -1.54 8.96 -27.75
CA SER A 92 -0.96 7.60 -27.68
C SER A 92 -1.06 6.88 -29.03
N LYS A 93 -2.23 6.92 -29.66
CA LYS A 93 -2.49 6.30 -30.97
C LYS A 93 -1.59 6.87 -32.08
N LYS A 94 -1.34 8.18 -32.05
CA LYS A 94 -0.41 8.84 -32.98
C LYS A 94 1.04 8.39 -32.76
N ASN A 95 1.45 8.21 -31.51
CA ASN A 95 2.81 7.83 -31.16
C ASN A 95 3.13 6.35 -31.41
N ILE A 96 2.13 5.44 -31.40
CA ILE A 96 2.32 4.01 -31.70
C ILE A 96 3.06 3.78 -33.02
N ARG A 97 2.64 4.47 -34.09
CA ARG A 97 3.25 4.29 -35.42
C ARG A 97 4.72 4.74 -35.43
N LYS A 98 5.01 5.88 -34.79
CA LYS A 98 6.38 6.41 -34.67
C LYS A 98 7.27 5.43 -33.89
N GLN A 99 6.78 4.89 -32.77
CA GLN A 99 7.49 3.89 -31.97
C GLN A 99 7.72 2.59 -32.75
N ALA A 100 6.71 2.10 -33.47
CA ALA A 100 6.83 0.91 -34.32
C ALA A 100 7.88 1.11 -35.44
N ASP A 101 7.85 2.25 -36.11
CA ASP A 101 8.81 2.58 -37.19
C ASP A 101 10.25 2.70 -36.67
N GLU A 102 10.45 3.32 -35.51
CA GLU A 102 11.75 3.41 -34.85
C GLU A 102 12.27 2.02 -34.45
N LYS A 103 11.43 1.19 -33.83
CA LYS A 103 11.78 -0.19 -33.47
C LYS A 103 12.13 -1.00 -34.73
N ARG A 104 11.32 -0.94 -35.80
CA ARG A 104 11.61 -1.61 -37.09
C ARG A 104 12.96 -1.18 -37.67
N ARG A 105 13.31 0.09 -37.55
CA ARG A 105 14.60 0.61 -38.02
C ARG A 105 15.75 0.00 -37.21
N GLN A 106 15.65 0.02 -35.88
CA GLN A 106 16.67 -0.56 -34.99
C GLN A 106 16.92 -2.05 -35.29
N TYR A 107 15.86 -2.86 -35.45
CA TYR A 107 15.99 -4.28 -35.82
C TYR A 107 16.59 -4.50 -37.22
N ARG A 108 16.25 -3.64 -38.20
CA ARG A 108 16.86 -3.69 -39.55
C ARG A 108 18.34 -3.35 -39.53
N ASP A 109 18.72 -2.32 -38.78
CA ASP A 109 20.12 -1.89 -38.65
C ASP A 109 20.94 -2.99 -37.94
N ALA A 110 20.42 -3.57 -36.86
CA ALA A 110 21.01 -4.72 -36.16
C ALA A 110 21.19 -5.95 -37.06
N ARG A 111 20.17 -6.29 -37.86
CA ARG A 111 20.25 -7.40 -38.82
C ARG A 111 21.31 -7.16 -39.89
N THR A 112 21.41 -5.93 -40.38
CA THR A 112 22.43 -5.53 -41.35
C THR A 112 23.83 -5.71 -40.76
N ARG A 113 24.04 -5.28 -39.51
CA ARG A 113 25.29 -5.51 -38.77
C ARG A 113 25.62 -6.99 -38.61
N CYS A 114 24.65 -7.83 -38.22
CA CYS A 114 24.86 -9.28 -38.10
C CYS A 114 25.22 -9.93 -39.45
N SER A 115 24.59 -9.50 -40.54
CA SER A 115 24.86 -10.02 -41.88
C SER A 115 26.24 -9.60 -42.38
N ALA A 116 26.68 -8.37 -42.08
CA ALA A 116 28.03 -7.90 -42.36
C ALA A 116 29.06 -8.69 -41.54
N LEU A 117 28.82 -8.85 -40.23
CA LEU A 117 29.67 -9.65 -39.35
C LEU A 117 29.80 -11.09 -39.84
N SER A 118 28.70 -11.72 -40.25
CA SER A 118 28.72 -13.08 -40.82
C SER A 118 29.65 -13.19 -42.03
N ARG A 119 29.61 -12.22 -42.95
CA ARG A 119 30.51 -12.18 -44.12
C ARG A 119 31.95 -11.92 -43.73
N GLU A 120 32.18 -11.04 -42.75
CA GLU A 120 33.53 -10.79 -42.22
C GLU A 120 34.13 -12.02 -41.52
N THR A 121 33.27 -12.90 -41.01
CA THR A 121 33.65 -14.09 -40.21
C THR A 121 33.78 -15.35 -41.04
N ASP A 122 33.34 -15.32 -42.31
CA ASP A 122 33.50 -16.43 -43.25
C ASP A 122 34.96 -16.52 -43.73
N VAL A 123 35.82 -16.90 -42.78
CA VAL A 123 37.26 -17.03 -42.93
C VAL A 123 37.60 -18.50 -42.73
N SER A 124 38.21 -19.08 -43.76
CA SER A 124 38.84 -20.39 -43.73
C SER A 124 40.31 -20.22 -44.08
N VAL A 125 41.20 -20.60 -43.17
CA VAL A 125 42.64 -20.50 -43.37
C VAL A 125 43.22 -21.89 -43.54
N HIS A 126 43.73 -22.16 -44.74
CA HIS A 126 44.46 -23.38 -45.05
C HIS A 126 45.90 -23.25 -44.57
N THR A 127 46.35 -24.20 -43.76
CA THR A 127 47.74 -24.27 -43.27
C THR A 127 48.34 -25.64 -43.58
N PRO A 128 49.68 -25.78 -43.56
CA PRO A 128 50.35 -27.08 -43.68
C PRO A 128 49.93 -28.11 -42.61
N PHE A 129 49.29 -27.66 -41.52
CA PHE A 129 48.84 -28.47 -40.39
C PHE A 129 47.33 -28.70 -40.38
N GLY A 130 46.61 -28.30 -41.42
CA GLY A 130 45.16 -28.46 -41.52
C GLY A 130 44.42 -27.14 -41.71
N ASP A 131 43.10 -27.26 -41.78
CA ASP A 131 42.19 -26.16 -42.07
C ASP A 131 41.55 -25.65 -40.79
N TYR A 132 41.60 -24.34 -40.60
CA TYR A 132 40.99 -23.68 -39.45
C TYR A 132 39.96 -22.68 -39.95
N ASP A 133 38.72 -22.84 -39.50
CA ASP A 133 37.60 -22.00 -39.92
C ASP A 133 36.80 -21.44 -38.74
N MET A 134 35.97 -20.44 -39.01
CA MET A 134 35.05 -19.84 -38.03
C MET A 134 33.58 -20.16 -38.37
N LYS A 135 33.29 -21.30 -39.00
CA LYS A 135 31.92 -21.64 -39.45
C LYS A 135 30.90 -21.67 -38.31
N SER A 136 31.32 -22.06 -37.10
CA SER A 136 30.44 -22.02 -35.92
C SER A 136 29.99 -20.60 -35.58
N ASP A 137 30.86 -19.60 -35.75
CA ASP A 137 30.54 -18.21 -35.47
C ASP A 137 29.71 -17.59 -36.61
N VAL A 138 29.91 -18.02 -37.86
CA VAL A 138 29.01 -17.72 -39.00
C VAL A 138 27.57 -18.18 -38.70
N LEU A 139 27.40 -19.43 -38.26
CA LEU A 139 26.08 -19.97 -37.90
C LEU A 139 25.43 -19.21 -36.74
N ARG A 140 26.21 -18.73 -35.76
CA ARG A 140 25.71 -17.89 -34.66
C ARG A 140 25.22 -16.53 -35.16
N CYS A 141 25.95 -15.90 -36.07
CA CYS A 141 25.55 -14.64 -36.71
C CYS A 141 24.25 -14.80 -37.54
N GLU A 142 24.13 -15.90 -38.29
CA GLU A 142 22.93 -16.23 -39.07
C GLU A 142 21.72 -16.49 -38.17
N ALA A 143 21.90 -17.27 -37.09
CA ALA A 143 20.84 -17.54 -36.12
C ALA A 143 20.32 -16.25 -35.46
N LEU A 144 21.23 -15.34 -35.07
CA LEU A 144 20.83 -14.04 -34.52
C LEU A 144 20.15 -13.15 -35.57
N SER A 145 20.62 -13.16 -36.82
CA SER A 145 20.01 -12.44 -37.94
C SER A 145 18.56 -12.89 -38.21
N GLU A 146 18.30 -14.19 -38.16
CA GLU A 146 16.94 -14.75 -38.31
C GLU A 146 16.06 -14.46 -37.09
N LYS A 147 16.60 -14.48 -35.87
CA LYS A 147 15.87 -14.04 -34.66
C LYS A 147 15.43 -12.58 -34.79
N LEU A 148 16.34 -11.68 -35.19
CA LEU A 148 16.05 -10.25 -35.40
C LEU A 148 15.01 -10.03 -36.50
N ARG A 149 15.05 -10.83 -37.58
CA ARG A 149 14.04 -10.82 -38.64
C ARG A 149 12.67 -11.23 -38.12
N ALA A 150 12.59 -12.30 -37.35
CA ALA A 150 11.34 -12.78 -36.76
C ALA A 150 10.75 -11.73 -35.81
N GLU A 151 11.57 -11.09 -34.98
CA GLU A 151 11.12 -10.04 -34.07
C GLU A 151 10.65 -8.79 -34.83
N ALA A 152 11.35 -8.38 -35.90
CA ALA A 152 10.90 -7.30 -36.76
C ALA A 152 9.51 -7.58 -37.36
N GLY A 153 9.23 -8.82 -37.77
CA GLY A 153 7.92 -9.23 -38.28
C GLY A 153 6.80 -9.23 -37.24
N ARG A 154 7.13 -9.39 -35.94
CA ARG A 154 6.12 -9.32 -34.86
C ARG A 154 5.67 -7.89 -34.55
N ILE A 155 6.47 -6.87 -34.90
CA ILE A 155 6.16 -5.46 -34.65
C ILE A 155 4.86 -5.04 -35.35
N ASP A 156 4.58 -5.56 -36.55
CA ASP A 156 3.35 -5.24 -37.28
C ASP A 156 2.09 -5.73 -36.53
N GLY A 157 2.18 -6.92 -35.93
CA GLY A 157 1.13 -7.46 -35.07
C GLY A 157 0.98 -6.67 -33.77
N GLU A 158 2.09 -6.23 -33.16
CA GLU A 158 2.11 -5.39 -31.97
C GLU A 158 1.50 -4.00 -32.24
N GLU A 159 1.89 -3.34 -33.34
CA GLU A 159 1.34 -2.05 -33.78
C GLU A 159 -0.18 -2.15 -33.97
N LYS A 160 -0.63 -3.18 -34.71
CA LYS A 160 -2.06 -3.41 -34.97
C LYS A 160 -2.82 -3.61 -33.67
N LYS A 161 -2.32 -4.47 -32.78
CA LYS A 161 -2.95 -4.76 -31.48
C LYS A 161 -3.04 -3.51 -30.60
N CYS A 162 -1.98 -2.70 -30.51
CA CYS A 162 -2.00 -1.48 -29.71
C CYS A 162 -2.97 -0.43 -30.27
N ARG A 163 -3.11 -0.33 -31.60
CA ARG A 163 -4.11 0.55 -32.24
C ARG A 163 -5.54 0.08 -31.99
N GLU A 164 -5.80 -1.22 -32.09
CA GLU A 164 -7.10 -1.82 -31.74
C GLU A 164 -7.44 -1.60 -30.26
N ASN A 165 -6.44 -1.68 -29.37
CA ASN A 165 -6.61 -1.37 -27.95
C ASN A 165 -6.99 0.09 -27.73
N CYS A 166 -6.35 1.04 -28.43
CA CYS A 166 -6.74 2.45 -28.38
C CYS A 166 -8.19 2.65 -28.80
N ASP A 167 -8.63 1.98 -29.88
CA ASP A 167 -10.00 2.12 -30.38
C ASP A 167 -11.04 1.56 -29.40
N LYS A 168 -10.81 0.34 -28.88
CA LYS A 168 -11.67 -0.27 -27.85
C LYS A 168 -11.69 0.55 -26.56
N TYR A 169 -10.57 1.14 -26.19
CA TYR A 169 -10.47 1.96 -24.98
C TYR A 169 -11.16 3.30 -25.16
N MET A 170 -11.07 3.92 -26.34
CA MET A 170 -11.80 5.14 -26.70
C MET A 170 -13.31 4.93 -26.64
N GLU A 171 -13.80 3.81 -27.19
CA GLU A 171 -15.22 3.44 -27.14
C GLU A 171 -15.73 3.29 -25.69
N LYS A 172 -14.96 2.64 -24.81
CA LYS A 172 -15.31 2.52 -23.38
C LYS A 172 -15.39 3.88 -22.67
N VAL A 173 -14.45 4.78 -22.95
CA VAL A 173 -14.47 6.15 -22.41
C VAL A 173 -15.68 6.93 -22.93
N GLU A 174 -16.13 6.67 -24.16
CA GLU A 174 -17.34 7.28 -24.72
C GLU A 174 -18.61 6.81 -24.02
N GLN A 175 -18.72 5.51 -23.78
CA GLN A 175 -19.90 4.86 -23.19
C GLN A 175 -20.05 5.09 -21.69
N CYS A 176 -18.99 5.52 -20.97
CA CYS A 176 -19.09 5.63 -19.50
C CYS A 176 -20.11 6.69 -19.07
N THR A 177 -20.82 6.46 -17.98
CA THR A 177 -21.91 7.35 -17.52
C THR A 177 -21.63 8.02 -16.19
N THR A 178 -20.57 7.61 -15.49
CA THR A 178 -20.20 8.12 -14.16
C THR A 178 -18.69 8.32 -14.02
N LEU A 179 -18.29 9.18 -13.07
CA LEU A 179 -16.87 9.44 -12.75
C LEU A 179 -16.17 8.20 -12.15
N THR A 180 -16.88 7.40 -11.35
CA THR A 180 -16.36 6.14 -10.80
C THR A 180 -16.08 5.13 -11.91
N GLU A 181 -16.97 5.03 -12.89
CA GLU A 181 -16.77 4.18 -14.06
C GLU A 181 -15.59 4.66 -14.92
N LEU A 182 -15.48 5.97 -15.16
CA LEU A 182 -14.32 6.55 -15.85
C LEU A 182 -13.00 6.23 -15.13
N SER A 183 -12.98 6.32 -13.80
CA SER A 183 -11.80 6.01 -12.98
C SER A 183 -11.44 4.52 -13.04
N ARG A 184 -12.44 3.62 -12.99
CA ARG A 184 -12.24 2.17 -13.19
C ARG A 184 -11.72 1.84 -14.59
N ILE A 185 -12.24 2.51 -15.61
CA ILE A 185 -11.77 2.37 -17.00
C ILE A 185 -10.31 2.80 -17.10
N ARG A 186 -9.94 3.94 -16.49
CA ARG A 186 -8.55 4.42 -16.41
C ARG A 186 -7.61 3.44 -15.72
N ALA A 187 -8.04 2.85 -14.60
CA ALA A 187 -7.26 1.85 -13.87
C ALA A 187 -7.03 0.56 -14.69
N LYS A 188 -7.97 0.23 -15.59
CA LYS A 188 -7.92 -0.94 -16.49
C LYS A 188 -7.47 -0.57 -17.91
N ALA A 189 -6.73 0.52 -18.08
CA ALA A 189 -6.25 0.94 -19.39
C ALA A 189 -5.37 -0.16 -20.04
N PRO A 190 -5.66 -0.57 -21.28
CA PRO A 190 -4.85 -1.56 -21.97
C PRO A 190 -3.48 -0.97 -22.36
N ALA A 191 -2.52 -1.83 -22.71
CA ALA A 191 -1.27 -1.37 -23.30
C ALA A 191 -1.53 -0.65 -24.64
N MET A 192 -1.14 0.62 -24.71
CA MET A 192 -1.30 1.54 -25.86
C MET A 192 0.04 2.05 -26.40
N SER A 193 1.13 1.36 -26.08
CA SER A 193 2.48 1.66 -26.57
C SER A 193 3.13 0.39 -27.09
N VAL A 194 4.11 0.56 -27.99
CA VAL A 194 4.94 -0.54 -28.48
C VAL A 194 6.10 -0.72 -27.51
N SER A 195 6.37 -1.96 -27.07
CA SER A 195 7.44 -2.24 -26.11
C SER A 195 8.81 -1.78 -26.63
N HIS A 196 9.59 -1.09 -25.79
CA HIS A 196 10.89 -0.52 -26.13
C HIS A 196 12.09 -1.48 -25.90
N GLU A 197 11.86 -2.74 -25.53
CA GLU A 197 12.98 -3.69 -25.37
C GLU A 197 13.60 -4.03 -26.75
N PHE A 198 14.78 -3.45 -26.99
CA PHE A 198 15.62 -3.70 -28.15
C PHE A 198 16.84 -4.53 -27.75
N ALA A 199 17.05 -5.66 -28.42
CA ALA A 199 18.16 -6.58 -28.18
C ALA A 199 19.52 -6.11 -28.75
N GLY A 200 19.76 -4.79 -28.85
CA GLY A 200 21.02 -4.24 -29.40
C GLY A 200 22.28 -4.74 -28.69
N LYS A 201 22.18 -4.96 -27.37
CA LYS A 201 23.29 -5.47 -26.55
C LYS A 201 23.70 -6.90 -26.91
N GLU A 202 22.82 -7.72 -27.49
CA GLU A 202 23.18 -9.07 -27.97
C GLU A 202 24.06 -8.98 -29.23
N VAL A 203 23.73 -8.06 -30.15
CA VAL A 203 24.49 -7.83 -31.38
C VAL A 203 25.87 -7.24 -31.07
N ASP A 204 25.93 -6.23 -30.20
CA ASP A 204 27.20 -5.60 -29.81
C ASP A 204 28.17 -6.62 -29.18
N ALA A 205 27.67 -7.49 -28.30
CA ALA A 205 28.49 -8.51 -27.65
C ALA A 205 29.00 -9.57 -28.62
N LEU A 206 28.14 -10.05 -29.54
CA LEU A 206 28.56 -11.00 -30.57
C LEU A 206 29.61 -10.38 -31.49
N GLU A 207 29.47 -9.11 -31.85
CA GLU A 207 30.42 -8.39 -32.69
C GLU A 207 31.80 -8.27 -32.04
N THR A 208 31.86 -7.97 -30.73
CA THR A 208 33.13 -7.97 -29.99
C THR A 208 33.76 -9.36 -29.94
N GLU A 209 32.99 -10.38 -29.55
CA GLU A 209 33.48 -11.76 -29.41
C GLU A 209 34.05 -12.30 -30.73
N VAL A 210 33.31 -12.11 -31.81
CA VAL A 210 33.69 -12.62 -33.15
C VAL A 210 34.94 -11.94 -33.67
N ARG A 211 35.08 -10.62 -33.50
CA ARG A 211 36.30 -9.90 -33.90
C ARG A 211 37.52 -10.36 -33.12
N GLU A 212 37.38 -10.57 -31.81
CA GLU A 212 38.46 -11.11 -30.99
C GLU A 212 38.87 -12.52 -31.43
N ARG A 213 37.89 -13.42 -31.68
CA ARG A 213 38.18 -14.78 -32.16
C ARG A 213 38.84 -14.77 -33.54
N LYS A 214 38.42 -13.88 -34.45
CA LYS A 214 39.05 -13.71 -35.76
C LYS A 214 40.50 -13.23 -35.64
N ALA A 215 40.77 -12.24 -34.80
CA ALA A 215 42.13 -11.75 -34.56
C ALA A 215 43.03 -12.86 -34.00
N ARG A 216 42.50 -13.69 -33.08
CA ARG A 216 43.22 -14.86 -32.54
C ARG A 216 43.51 -15.89 -33.61
N LEU A 217 42.53 -16.24 -34.44
CA LEU A 217 42.72 -17.19 -35.53
C LEU A 217 43.82 -16.72 -36.50
N LEU A 218 43.81 -15.45 -36.89
CA LEU A 218 44.84 -14.89 -37.77
C LEU A 218 46.23 -14.95 -37.12
N ALA A 219 46.37 -14.49 -35.87
CA ALA A 219 47.63 -14.55 -35.14
C ALA A 219 48.14 -15.99 -34.99
N PHE A 220 47.24 -16.94 -34.67
CA PHE A 220 47.57 -18.35 -34.58
C PHE A 220 48.06 -18.92 -35.91
N THR A 221 47.39 -18.60 -37.02
CA THR A 221 47.81 -19.07 -38.35
C THR A 221 49.16 -18.51 -38.79
N GLU A 222 49.50 -17.28 -38.38
CA GLU A 222 50.81 -16.68 -38.61
C GLU A 222 51.90 -17.42 -37.82
N SER A 223 51.64 -17.74 -36.54
CA SER A 223 52.52 -18.59 -35.75
C SER A 223 52.69 -19.99 -36.35
N LEU A 224 51.63 -20.59 -36.90
CA LEU A 224 51.72 -21.88 -37.59
C LEU A 224 52.61 -21.81 -38.84
N ARG A 225 52.52 -20.75 -39.64
CA ARG A 225 53.42 -20.57 -40.80
C ARG A 225 54.87 -20.49 -40.37
N GLU A 226 55.15 -19.78 -39.27
CA GLU A 226 56.50 -19.66 -38.74
C GLU A 226 57.03 -20.98 -38.18
N ILE A 227 56.18 -21.74 -37.48
CA ILE A 227 56.48 -23.12 -37.05
C ILE A 227 56.84 -24.00 -38.25
N HIS A 228 56.06 -23.95 -39.34
CA HIS A 228 56.34 -24.71 -40.55
C HIS A 228 57.69 -24.33 -41.18
N ARG A 229 57.99 -23.02 -41.23
CA ARG A 229 59.24 -22.49 -41.76
C ARG A 229 60.45 -22.97 -40.95
N ILE A 230 60.38 -22.88 -39.61
CA ILE A 230 61.45 -23.35 -38.71
C ILE A 230 61.70 -24.86 -38.89
N ILE A 231 60.63 -25.67 -39.01
CA ILE A 231 60.76 -27.12 -39.23
C ILE A 231 61.42 -27.42 -40.59
N GLY A 232 61.05 -26.69 -41.65
CA GLY A 232 61.54 -26.93 -43.01
C GLY A 232 62.96 -26.44 -43.28
N GLU A 233 63.37 -25.31 -42.69
CA GLU A 233 64.62 -24.63 -43.06
C GLU A 233 65.79 -24.90 -42.10
N LYS A 234 65.53 -25.37 -40.86
CA LYS A 234 66.55 -25.44 -39.79
C LYS A 234 66.92 -26.86 -39.36
N GLY A 235 66.76 -27.85 -40.26
CA GLY A 235 67.28 -29.21 -40.05
C GLY A 235 66.50 -30.05 -39.02
N LEU A 236 65.23 -29.73 -38.75
CA LEU A 236 64.35 -30.52 -37.87
C LEU A 236 63.61 -31.64 -38.63
N SER A 237 64.11 -32.06 -39.80
CA SER A 237 63.48 -33.07 -40.68
C SER A 237 63.13 -34.36 -39.94
N ASP A 238 63.98 -34.78 -39.02
CA ASP A 238 63.86 -36.06 -38.31
C ASP A 238 62.76 -36.01 -37.23
N PHE A 239 62.38 -34.81 -36.78
CA PHE A 239 61.30 -34.56 -35.81
C PHE A 239 60.02 -34.04 -36.46
N ARG A 240 60.06 -33.76 -37.75
CA ARG A 240 58.97 -33.16 -38.54
C ARG A 240 57.65 -33.88 -38.33
N SER A 241 57.63 -35.20 -38.42
CA SER A 241 56.41 -36.00 -38.26
C SER A 241 55.82 -35.89 -36.85
N ARG A 242 56.65 -35.92 -35.79
CA ARG A 242 56.20 -35.79 -34.39
C ARG A 242 55.64 -34.38 -34.12
N ILE A 243 56.31 -33.34 -34.62
CA ILE A 243 55.89 -31.95 -34.44
C ILE A 243 54.64 -31.66 -35.27
N GLU A 244 54.57 -32.08 -36.54
CA GLU A 244 53.39 -31.93 -37.39
C GLU A 244 52.16 -32.63 -36.80
N GLN A 245 52.32 -33.81 -36.20
CA GLN A 245 51.22 -34.54 -35.57
C GLN A 245 50.70 -33.82 -34.32
N ALA A 246 51.57 -33.26 -33.48
CA ALA A 246 51.17 -32.50 -32.31
C ALA A 246 50.50 -31.16 -32.67
N VAL A 247 50.97 -30.50 -33.74
CA VAL A 247 50.42 -29.23 -34.24
C VAL A 247 49.06 -29.42 -34.92
N ARG A 248 48.81 -30.57 -35.57
CA ARG A 248 47.52 -30.91 -36.19
C ARG A 248 46.35 -31.03 -35.22
N THR A 249 46.62 -31.32 -33.94
CA THR A 249 45.58 -31.48 -32.90
C THR A 249 45.30 -30.20 -32.13
N LEU A 250 45.85 -29.06 -32.57
CA LEU A 250 45.64 -27.78 -31.90
C LEU A 250 44.23 -27.25 -32.12
N ASP A 251 43.54 -26.93 -31.03
CA ASP A 251 42.44 -25.98 -31.09
C ASP A 251 42.98 -24.57 -30.83
N PRO A 252 42.89 -23.62 -31.80
CA PRO A 252 43.33 -22.23 -31.61
C PRO A 252 42.60 -21.48 -30.50
N PHE A 253 41.51 -22.05 -29.97
CA PHE A 253 40.71 -21.49 -28.88
C PHE A 253 40.90 -22.25 -27.54
N SER A 254 41.75 -23.30 -27.50
CA SER A 254 42.00 -24.12 -26.31
C SER A 254 43.40 -23.90 -25.71
N PRO A 255 43.52 -23.56 -24.41
CA PRO A 255 44.81 -23.43 -23.72
C PRO A 255 45.59 -24.73 -23.59
N ASP A 256 44.88 -25.86 -23.51
CA ASP A 256 45.47 -27.15 -23.19
C ASP A 256 46.25 -27.71 -24.38
N SER A 257 45.76 -27.47 -25.60
CA SER A 257 46.41 -27.93 -26.83
C SER A 257 47.78 -27.28 -27.05
N VAL A 258 47.95 -25.99 -26.72
CA VAL A 258 49.22 -25.28 -26.91
C VAL A 258 50.27 -25.74 -25.89
N ARG A 259 49.87 -26.04 -24.65
CA ARG A 259 50.77 -26.55 -23.59
C ARG A 259 51.33 -27.93 -23.90
N GLU A 260 50.53 -28.80 -24.52
CA GLU A 260 50.99 -30.14 -24.93
C GLU A 260 52.09 -30.08 -26.00
N ILE A 261 52.07 -29.08 -26.87
CA ILE A 261 53.13 -28.88 -27.87
C ILE A 261 54.39 -28.31 -27.25
N ILE A 262 54.28 -27.28 -26.39
CA ILE A 262 55.44 -26.76 -25.65
C ILE A 262 56.12 -27.90 -24.87
N LYS A 263 55.32 -28.80 -24.27
CA LYS A 263 55.82 -30.00 -23.59
C LYS A 263 56.51 -30.97 -24.55
N THR A 264 55.94 -31.22 -25.72
CA THR A 264 56.51 -32.11 -26.76
C THR A 264 57.81 -31.54 -27.34
N VAL A 265 57.84 -30.25 -27.67
CA VAL A 265 59.05 -29.53 -28.11
C VAL A 265 60.13 -29.55 -27.02
N GLY A 266 59.75 -29.34 -25.76
CA GLY A 266 60.67 -29.43 -24.63
C GLY A 266 61.14 -30.86 -24.29
N GLN A 267 60.42 -31.90 -24.71
CA GLN A 267 60.91 -33.28 -24.66
C GLN A 267 61.95 -33.53 -25.76
N ILE A 268 61.68 -33.09 -26.99
CA ILE A 268 62.61 -33.19 -28.12
C ILE A 268 63.90 -32.39 -27.84
N GLU A 269 63.81 -31.19 -27.25
CA GLU A 269 64.96 -30.38 -26.82
C GLU A 269 65.87 -31.14 -25.84
N ARG A 270 65.28 -31.86 -24.88
CA ARG A 270 66.01 -32.66 -23.88
C ARG A 270 66.67 -33.89 -24.50
N GLU A 271 65.95 -34.61 -25.36
CA GLU A 271 66.48 -35.75 -26.14
C GLU A 271 67.70 -35.30 -26.97
N HIS A 272 67.61 -34.14 -27.64
CA HIS A 272 68.71 -33.61 -28.46
C HIS A 272 69.89 -33.08 -27.65
N ALA A 273 69.64 -32.44 -26.51
CA ALA A 273 70.69 -32.00 -25.61
C ALA A 273 71.49 -33.19 -25.06
N TYR A 274 70.83 -34.32 -24.80
CA TYR A 274 71.47 -35.56 -24.37
C TYR A 274 72.35 -36.16 -25.48
N MET A 275 71.84 -36.26 -26.72
CA MET A 275 72.61 -36.71 -27.89
C MET A 275 73.85 -35.83 -28.18
N ARG A 276 73.74 -34.52 -27.92
CA ARG A 276 74.88 -33.58 -28.01
C ARG A 276 75.97 -33.89 -26.99
N GLU A 277 75.61 -34.16 -25.73
CA GLU A 277 76.59 -34.51 -24.70
C GLU A 277 77.27 -35.86 -25.00
N GLU A 278 76.53 -36.85 -25.50
CA GLU A 278 77.13 -38.11 -25.97
C GLU A 278 78.11 -37.90 -27.14
N SER A 279 77.77 -37.02 -28.09
CA SER A 279 78.62 -36.71 -29.24
C SER A 279 79.90 -35.92 -28.87
N LYS A 280 79.83 -35.05 -27.85
CA LYS A 280 81.00 -34.37 -27.28
C LYS A 280 81.98 -35.36 -26.63
N ILE A 281 81.46 -36.41 -26.01
CA ILE A 281 82.25 -37.47 -25.39
C ILE A 281 82.95 -38.35 -26.45
N ALA A 282 82.31 -38.58 -27.60
CA ALA A 282 82.84 -39.42 -28.68
C ALA A 282 84.01 -38.81 -29.51
N ARG A 283 84.32 -37.51 -29.38
CA ARG A 283 85.48 -36.79 -29.97
C ARG A 283 85.82 -37.10 -31.45
N SER A 284 84.87 -37.38 -32.34
CA SER A 284 85.22 -37.65 -33.75
C SER A 284 84.39 -36.99 -34.84
N ASP A 285 83.38 -36.17 -34.54
CA ASP A 285 82.57 -35.57 -35.62
C ASP A 285 82.11 -34.14 -35.34
N ALA A 286 82.93 -33.17 -35.77
CA ALA A 286 82.65 -31.74 -35.59
C ALA A 286 81.41 -31.26 -36.37
N GLU A 287 81.08 -31.94 -37.48
CA GLU A 287 79.88 -31.65 -38.26
C GLU A 287 78.61 -32.11 -37.54
N ALA A 288 78.61 -33.29 -36.92
CA ALA A 288 77.48 -33.77 -36.11
C ALA A 288 77.22 -32.85 -34.91
N LEU A 289 78.28 -32.34 -34.27
CA LEU A 289 78.15 -31.39 -33.17
C LEU A 289 77.55 -30.05 -33.65
N ARG A 290 78.00 -29.51 -34.79
CA ARG A 290 77.41 -28.28 -35.37
C ARG A 290 75.94 -28.46 -35.75
N LEU A 291 75.58 -29.62 -36.31
CA LEU A 291 74.19 -29.93 -36.68
C LEU A 291 73.30 -30.01 -35.43
N ALA A 292 73.74 -30.71 -34.38
CA ALA A 292 73.02 -30.79 -33.11
C ALA A 292 72.85 -29.43 -32.42
N GLU A 293 73.86 -28.55 -32.52
CA GLU A 293 73.77 -27.17 -32.01
C GLU A 293 72.76 -26.32 -32.78
N ALA A 294 72.73 -26.44 -34.12
CA ALA A 294 71.75 -25.75 -34.96
C ALA A 294 70.32 -26.23 -34.70
N GLN A 295 70.12 -27.55 -34.56
CA GLN A 295 68.81 -28.15 -34.24
C GLN A 295 68.32 -27.73 -32.85
N ASN A 296 69.20 -27.66 -31.85
CA ASN A 296 68.83 -27.22 -30.50
C ASN A 296 68.46 -25.72 -30.47
N ALA A 297 69.18 -24.88 -31.23
CA ALA A 297 68.82 -23.47 -31.40
C ALA A 297 67.43 -23.31 -32.07
N ALA A 298 67.14 -24.12 -33.10
CA ALA A 298 65.83 -24.12 -33.77
C ALA A 298 64.69 -24.57 -32.86
N LEU A 299 64.93 -25.54 -31.97
CA LEU A 299 63.94 -25.99 -30.96
C LEU A 299 63.65 -24.91 -29.90
N LYS A 300 64.66 -24.13 -29.51
CA LYS A 300 64.46 -22.99 -28.60
C LYS A 300 63.66 -21.87 -29.25
N GLU A 301 63.96 -21.53 -30.49
CA GLU A 301 63.20 -20.56 -31.27
C GLU A 301 61.75 -21.01 -31.47
N LEU A 302 61.54 -22.30 -31.74
CA LEU A 302 60.20 -22.89 -31.83
C LEU A 302 59.40 -22.73 -30.52
N LYS A 303 60.07 -22.92 -29.38
CA LYS A 303 59.47 -22.72 -28.04
C LYS A 303 59.14 -21.26 -27.78
N GLU A 304 59.99 -20.32 -28.19
CA GLU A 304 59.76 -18.88 -28.07
C GLU A 304 58.56 -18.42 -28.91
N VAL A 305 58.31 -19.02 -30.08
CA VAL A 305 57.12 -18.73 -30.91
C VAL A 305 55.83 -19.30 -30.27
N LEU A 306 55.91 -20.44 -29.59
CA LEU A 306 54.77 -21.10 -28.94
C LEU A 306 54.39 -20.49 -27.58
N GLN A 307 55.35 -19.94 -26.84
CA GLN A 307 55.17 -19.43 -25.47
C GLN A 307 54.10 -18.31 -25.37
N PRO A 308 54.08 -17.27 -26.25
CA PRO A 308 53.05 -16.23 -26.21
C PRO A 308 51.63 -16.75 -26.49
N LEU A 309 51.49 -17.87 -27.21
CA LEU A 309 50.19 -18.50 -27.46
C LEU A 309 49.63 -19.17 -26.19
N ALA A 310 50.50 -19.76 -25.37
CA ALA A 310 50.11 -20.39 -24.10
C ALA A 310 49.72 -19.34 -23.05
N GLU A 311 50.51 -18.28 -22.90
CA GLU A 311 50.26 -17.19 -21.94
C GLU A 311 48.93 -16.47 -22.23
N ARG A 312 48.63 -16.21 -23.51
CA ARG A 312 47.34 -15.60 -23.90
C ARG A 312 46.13 -16.50 -23.61
N ALA A 313 46.30 -17.81 -23.63
CA ALA A 313 45.24 -18.75 -23.35
C ALA A 313 44.98 -18.94 -21.85
N GLU A 314 46.02 -18.88 -21.01
CA GLU A 314 45.91 -18.93 -19.54
C GLU A 314 45.19 -17.71 -18.96
N VAL A 315 45.59 -16.49 -19.37
CA VAL A 315 44.92 -15.24 -18.96
C VAL A 315 43.42 -15.28 -19.25
N HIS A 316 43.02 -15.87 -20.36
CA HIS A 316 41.62 -15.97 -20.74
C HIS A 316 40.84 -17.02 -19.91
N ALA A 317 41.49 -18.13 -19.53
CA ALA A 317 40.91 -19.13 -18.65
C ALA A 317 40.70 -18.57 -17.23
N GLU A 318 41.69 -17.86 -16.69
CA GLU A 318 41.60 -17.15 -15.41
C GLU A 318 40.45 -16.13 -15.42
N THR A 319 40.37 -15.31 -16.48
CA THR A 319 39.29 -14.34 -16.66
C THR A 319 37.89 -15.00 -16.64
N LYS A 320 37.73 -16.19 -17.24
CA LYS A 320 36.46 -16.93 -17.23
C LYS A 320 36.10 -17.48 -15.84
N VAL A 321 37.09 -17.96 -15.10
CA VAL A 321 36.91 -18.44 -13.71
C VAL A 321 36.52 -17.28 -12.79
N ASP A 322 37.16 -16.11 -12.96
CA ASP A 322 36.84 -14.91 -12.19
C ASP A 322 35.41 -14.44 -12.44
N TYR A 323 34.95 -14.40 -13.69
CA TYR A 323 33.56 -14.05 -13.98
C TYR A 323 32.56 -15.08 -13.46
N GLU A 324 32.89 -16.37 -13.48
CA GLU A 324 32.03 -17.39 -12.88
C GLU A 324 31.87 -17.18 -11.36
N ARG A 325 32.97 -16.85 -10.66
CA ARG A 325 32.95 -16.53 -9.23
C ARG A 325 32.11 -15.28 -8.96
N LEU A 326 32.41 -14.17 -9.63
CA LEU A 326 31.69 -12.90 -9.49
C LEU A 326 30.20 -13.04 -9.85
N GLY A 327 29.88 -13.83 -10.88
CA GLY A 327 28.51 -14.14 -11.27
C GLY A 327 27.75 -14.90 -10.19
N ARG A 328 28.37 -15.89 -9.53
CA ARG A 328 27.75 -16.60 -8.40
C ARG A 328 27.49 -15.67 -7.22
N GLU A 329 28.44 -14.82 -6.87
CA GLU A 329 28.28 -13.82 -5.79
C GLU A 329 27.11 -12.87 -6.08
N ALA A 330 27.00 -12.37 -7.32
CA ALA A 330 25.88 -11.51 -7.72
C ALA A 330 24.53 -12.24 -7.70
N VAL A 331 24.48 -13.51 -8.11
CA VAL A 331 23.28 -14.34 -8.04
C VAL A 331 22.82 -14.51 -6.59
N THR A 332 23.72 -14.86 -5.68
CA THR A 332 23.41 -14.99 -4.24
C THR A 332 22.84 -13.68 -3.69
N ALA A 333 23.46 -12.54 -4.01
CA ALA A 333 22.98 -11.24 -3.55
C ALA A 333 21.58 -10.88 -4.10
N CYS A 334 21.25 -11.26 -5.35
CA CYS A 334 19.91 -11.11 -5.89
C CYS A 334 18.90 -12.00 -5.14
N GLU A 335 19.26 -13.23 -4.80
CA GLU A 335 18.40 -14.17 -4.07
C GLU A 335 18.13 -13.74 -2.64
N GLU A 336 19.13 -13.18 -1.96
CA GLU A 336 18.97 -12.61 -0.62
C GLU A 336 17.94 -11.47 -0.61
N ILE A 337 18.03 -10.55 -1.57
CA ILE A 337 17.06 -9.46 -1.70
C ILE A 337 15.66 -10.00 -2.01
N LEU A 338 15.55 -10.96 -2.93
CA LEU A 338 14.27 -11.58 -3.25
C LEU A 338 13.65 -12.28 -2.03
N ALA A 339 14.45 -12.99 -1.23
CA ALA A 339 13.99 -13.60 0.01
C ALA A 339 13.60 -12.55 1.07
N GLU A 340 14.28 -11.41 1.10
CA GLU A 340 13.92 -10.31 1.98
C GLU A 340 12.56 -9.70 1.60
N THR A 341 12.28 -9.50 0.31
CA THR A 341 10.96 -9.02 -0.14
C THR A 341 9.83 -9.98 0.25
N GLU A 342 10.08 -11.28 0.36
CA GLU A 342 9.08 -12.26 0.76
C GLU A 342 8.68 -12.19 2.23
N LYS A 343 9.54 -11.63 3.08
CA LYS A 343 9.29 -11.51 4.53
C LYS A 343 8.42 -10.30 4.89
N LEU A 344 8.17 -9.40 3.93
CA LEU A 344 7.37 -8.20 4.16
C LEU A 344 5.89 -8.56 4.34
N SER A 345 5.22 -7.86 5.27
CA SER A 345 3.80 -8.05 5.61
C SER A 345 2.89 -7.84 4.40
N TYR A 346 3.27 -6.91 3.52
CA TYR A 346 2.54 -6.57 2.32
C TYR A 346 3.46 -6.19 1.16
N ARG A 347 2.99 -6.46 -0.07
CA ARG A 347 3.59 -6.04 -1.33
C ARG A 347 2.48 -5.70 -2.31
N SER A 348 2.54 -4.54 -2.98
CA SER A 348 1.56 -4.21 -4.01
C SER A 348 1.61 -5.20 -5.18
N SER A 349 0.47 -5.41 -5.84
CA SER A 349 0.38 -6.28 -7.03
C SER A 349 1.34 -5.88 -8.14
N TYR A 350 1.62 -4.57 -8.28
CA TYR A 350 2.63 -4.04 -9.18
C TYR A 350 4.03 -4.54 -8.82
N HIS A 351 4.44 -4.41 -7.56
CA HIS A 351 5.76 -4.87 -7.11
C HIS A 351 5.90 -6.40 -7.13
N VAL A 352 4.84 -7.16 -6.83
CA VAL A 352 4.82 -8.63 -6.98
C VAL A 352 5.16 -9.04 -8.41
N CYS A 353 4.51 -8.43 -9.40
CA CYS A 353 4.80 -8.69 -10.82
C CYS A 353 6.26 -8.35 -11.20
N LYS A 354 6.82 -7.27 -10.64
CA LYS A 354 8.23 -6.90 -10.84
C LYS A 354 9.21 -7.90 -10.21
N ILE A 355 8.88 -8.41 -9.02
CA ILE A 355 9.65 -9.46 -8.33
C ILE A 355 9.67 -10.74 -9.18
N GLU A 356 8.53 -11.17 -9.72
CA GLU A 356 8.43 -12.34 -10.59
C GLU A 356 9.26 -12.17 -11.88
N GLN A 357 9.18 -11.01 -12.54
CA GLN A 357 10.02 -10.68 -13.70
C GLN A 357 11.52 -10.73 -13.37
N ALA A 358 11.90 -10.26 -12.18
CA ALA A 358 13.29 -10.31 -11.73
C ALA A 358 13.76 -11.76 -11.47
N ARG A 359 12.89 -12.62 -10.93
CA ARG A 359 13.16 -14.06 -10.74
C ARG A 359 13.40 -14.78 -12.05
N GLU A 360 12.54 -14.55 -13.05
CA GLU A 360 12.71 -15.14 -14.38
C GLU A 360 14.03 -14.71 -15.02
N LYS A 361 14.36 -13.42 -14.93
CA LYS A 361 15.63 -12.88 -15.42
C LYS A 361 16.84 -13.49 -14.71
N LEU A 362 16.77 -13.67 -13.39
CA LEU A 362 17.85 -14.29 -12.61
C LEU A 362 18.03 -15.77 -12.98
N ALA A 363 16.93 -16.53 -13.09
CA ALA A 363 16.94 -17.93 -13.45
C ALA A 363 17.58 -18.17 -14.84
N ALA A 364 17.29 -17.30 -15.82
CA ALA A 364 17.87 -17.37 -17.15
C ALA A 364 19.40 -17.14 -17.18
N LYS A 365 19.97 -16.47 -16.18
CA LYS A 365 21.40 -16.11 -16.12
C LYS A 365 22.24 -17.10 -15.30
N ARG A 366 21.63 -17.87 -14.41
CA ARG A 366 22.30 -18.88 -13.56
C ARG A 366 23.15 -19.88 -14.35
N THR A 367 22.82 -20.17 -15.60
CA THR A 367 23.52 -21.16 -16.42
C THR A 367 24.67 -20.59 -17.26
N MET A 368 24.88 -19.26 -17.28
CA MET A 368 25.80 -18.59 -18.22
C MET A 368 26.85 -17.68 -17.54
N LEU A 369 27.30 -18.04 -16.33
CA LEU A 369 28.10 -17.15 -15.47
C LEU A 369 29.53 -16.84 -15.95
N ARG A 370 30.06 -17.54 -16.97
CA ARG A 370 31.45 -17.39 -17.47
C ARG A 370 31.65 -16.19 -18.40
N SER A 371 30.75 -15.20 -18.37
CA SER A 371 30.76 -14.07 -19.31
C SER A 371 30.73 -12.71 -18.58
N PRO A 372 31.60 -11.75 -18.96
CA PRO A 372 31.56 -10.38 -18.45
C PRO A 372 30.20 -9.71 -18.65
N GLN A 373 29.53 -10.02 -19.76
CA GLN A 373 28.22 -9.46 -20.07
C GLN A 373 27.15 -9.98 -19.11
N VAL A 374 27.20 -11.26 -18.76
CA VAL A 374 26.27 -11.86 -17.80
C VAL A 374 26.48 -11.26 -16.41
N TYR A 375 27.74 -11.06 -16.01
CA TYR A 375 28.05 -10.35 -14.77
C TYR A 375 27.50 -8.92 -14.76
N ALA A 376 27.70 -8.14 -15.82
CA ALA A 376 27.15 -6.78 -15.92
C ALA A 376 25.60 -6.76 -15.85
N GLN A 377 24.94 -7.73 -16.46
CA GLN A 377 23.48 -7.88 -16.41
C GLN A 377 23.00 -8.26 -15.00
N LEU A 378 23.73 -9.12 -14.29
CA LEU A 378 23.42 -9.48 -12.90
C LEU A 378 23.59 -8.27 -11.98
N THR A 379 24.62 -7.45 -12.17
CA THR A 379 24.82 -6.23 -11.37
C THR A 379 23.73 -5.17 -11.62
N ASP A 380 23.27 -5.02 -12.86
CA ASP A 380 22.11 -4.15 -13.19
C ASP A 380 20.82 -4.69 -12.56
N LEU A 381 20.60 -6.00 -12.61
CA LEU A 381 19.47 -6.65 -11.95
C LEU A 381 19.53 -6.47 -10.43
N LEU A 382 20.69 -6.63 -9.83
CA LEU A 382 20.92 -6.42 -8.40
C LEU A 382 20.59 -4.99 -7.99
N THR A 383 21.01 -4.00 -8.78
CA THR A 383 20.70 -2.59 -8.54
C THR A 383 19.20 -2.34 -8.59
N LYS A 384 18.51 -2.89 -9.58
CA LYS A 384 17.04 -2.79 -9.70
C LYS A 384 16.31 -3.49 -8.56
N LEU A 385 16.81 -4.65 -8.12
CA LEU A 385 16.25 -5.37 -6.97
C LEU A 385 16.41 -4.60 -5.67
N ARG A 386 17.55 -3.91 -5.45
CA ARG A 386 17.74 -3.03 -4.29
C ARG A 386 16.73 -1.88 -4.26
N ALA A 387 16.51 -1.22 -5.40
CA ALA A 387 15.50 -0.16 -5.49
C ALA A 387 14.10 -0.71 -5.23
N LEU A 388 13.78 -1.87 -5.83
CA LEU A 388 12.48 -2.53 -5.65
C LEU A 388 12.22 -2.96 -4.21
N LEU A 389 13.24 -3.45 -3.49
CA LEU A 389 13.15 -3.78 -2.07
C LEU A 389 12.76 -2.55 -1.25
N GLU A 390 13.37 -1.40 -1.53
CA GLU A 390 13.07 -0.17 -0.81
C GLU A 390 11.65 0.34 -1.08
N ASP A 391 11.18 0.22 -2.32
CA ASP A 391 9.78 0.52 -2.65
C ASP A 391 8.82 -0.47 -1.96
N CYS A 392 9.15 -1.76 -1.90
CA CYS A 392 8.36 -2.75 -1.17
C CYS A 392 8.33 -2.50 0.34
N ARG A 393 9.44 -2.03 0.95
CA ARG A 393 9.48 -1.66 2.36
C ARG A 393 8.53 -0.50 2.66
N LYS A 394 8.51 0.52 1.81
CA LYS A 394 7.54 1.63 1.92
C LYS A 394 6.11 1.15 1.77
N ASP A 395 5.84 0.22 0.85
CA ASP A 395 4.51 -0.38 0.72
C ASP A 395 4.08 -1.07 2.02
N ALA A 396 4.97 -1.84 2.62
CA ALA A 396 4.72 -2.56 3.88
C ALA A 396 4.52 -1.60 5.05
N GLU A 397 5.39 -0.59 5.21
CA GLU A 397 5.26 0.44 6.26
C GLU A 397 3.92 1.18 6.19
N ASN A 398 3.50 1.56 4.98
CA ASN A 398 2.21 2.24 4.76
C ASN A 398 1.03 1.31 5.07
N TYR A 399 1.11 0.05 4.64
CA TYR A 399 0.08 -0.94 4.92
C TYR A 399 -0.03 -1.24 6.42
N ASP A 400 1.09 -1.43 7.12
CA ASP A 400 1.10 -1.72 8.56
C ASP A 400 0.52 -0.54 9.35
N ALA A 401 0.87 0.70 8.97
CA ALA A 401 0.30 1.90 9.59
C ALA A 401 -1.22 2.02 9.33
N PHE A 402 -1.68 1.72 8.12
CA PHE A 402 -3.11 1.66 7.82
C PHE A 402 -3.81 0.56 8.62
N TYR A 403 -3.23 -0.63 8.67
CA TYR A 403 -3.81 -1.80 9.35
C TYR A 403 -3.94 -1.58 10.86
N ALA A 404 -3.01 -0.84 11.47
CA ALA A 404 -3.13 -0.42 12.87
C ALA A 404 -4.36 0.47 13.11
N GLU A 405 -4.56 1.50 12.28
CA GLU A 405 -5.74 2.38 12.38
C GLU A 405 -7.04 1.64 12.06
N TYR A 406 -7.00 0.71 11.10
CA TYR A 406 -8.14 -0.14 10.76
C TYR A 406 -8.53 -1.10 11.89
N THR A 407 -7.55 -1.68 12.57
CA THR A 407 -7.79 -2.54 13.73
C THR A 407 -8.42 -1.73 14.87
N ARG A 408 -7.95 -0.49 15.09
CA ARG A 408 -8.56 0.43 16.05
C ARG A 408 -10.01 0.76 15.67
N TYR A 409 -10.28 1.02 14.39
CA TYR A 409 -11.64 1.25 13.89
C TYR A 409 -12.55 0.06 14.16
N GLN A 410 -12.10 -1.16 13.87
CA GLN A 410 -12.86 -2.38 14.13
C GLN A 410 -13.23 -2.53 15.61
N GLN A 411 -12.28 -2.25 16.52
CA GLN A 411 -12.53 -2.31 17.96
C GLN A 411 -13.56 -1.27 18.40
N LEU A 412 -13.40 -0.01 17.99
CA LEU A 412 -14.34 1.07 18.30
C LEU A 412 -15.73 0.80 17.71
N TYR A 413 -15.80 0.26 16.49
CA TYR A 413 -17.05 -0.09 15.83
C TYR A 413 -17.79 -1.21 16.57
N MET A 414 -17.06 -2.24 17.03
CA MET A 414 -17.64 -3.30 17.85
C MET A 414 -18.16 -2.77 19.19
N GLN A 415 -17.41 -1.89 19.85
CA GLN A 415 -17.85 -1.23 21.09
C GLN A 415 -19.10 -0.39 20.85
N PHE A 416 -19.13 0.40 19.77
CA PHE A 416 -20.28 1.20 19.38
C PHE A 416 -21.52 0.31 19.19
N ARG A 417 -21.40 -0.76 18.40
CA ARG A 417 -22.48 -1.71 18.15
C ARG A 417 -23.00 -2.36 19.43
N ALA A 418 -22.12 -2.73 20.36
CA ALA A 418 -22.51 -3.31 21.64
C ALA A 418 -23.37 -2.34 22.46
N VAL A 419 -22.92 -1.09 22.61
CA VAL A 419 -23.65 -0.05 23.36
C VAL A 419 -24.99 0.26 22.71
N MET A 420 -25.03 0.43 21.39
CA MET A 420 -26.27 0.73 20.67
C MET A 420 -27.29 -0.42 20.73
N SER A 421 -26.81 -1.68 20.78
CA SER A 421 -27.68 -2.85 20.95
C SER A 421 -28.31 -2.93 22.35
N ALA A 422 -27.60 -2.48 23.38
CA ALA A 422 -28.10 -2.49 24.76
C ALA A 422 -29.20 -1.42 25.00
N ASP A 423 -29.08 -0.26 24.34
CA ASP A 423 -29.98 0.88 24.55
C ASP A 423 -31.25 0.88 23.65
N GLU A 424 -31.44 -0.13 22.78
CA GLU A 424 -32.46 -0.15 21.70
C GLU A 424 -32.49 1.15 20.86
N ALA A 425 -31.39 1.90 20.88
CA ALA A 425 -31.30 3.21 20.25
C ALA A 425 -30.92 3.06 18.78
N SER A 426 -31.58 3.82 17.90
CA SER A 426 -31.14 3.98 16.51
C SER A 426 -30.46 5.33 16.36
N MET A 427 -29.16 5.34 16.05
CA MET A 427 -28.47 6.55 15.60
C MET A 427 -28.42 6.56 14.07
N GLU A 428 -28.90 7.64 13.46
CA GLU A 428 -28.69 7.89 12.03
C GLU A 428 -27.30 8.49 11.83
N ASP A 429 -26.44 7.77 11.10
CA ASP A 429 -25.16 8.30 10.63
C ASP A 429 -25.39 9.35 9.54
N LYS A 430 -25.46 10.62 9.93
CA LYS A 430 -25.72 11.72 8.99
C LYS A 430 -24.48 12.11 8.17
N ASP A 431 -23.30 11.74 8.64
CA ASP A 431 -22.02 12.24 8.13
C ASP A 431 -21.15 11.14 7.50
N GLY A 432 -21.56 9.86 7.57
CA GLY A 432 -20.93 8.75 6.85
C GLY A 432 -19.70 8.18 7.55
N TYR A 433 -19.62 8.28 8.88
CA TYR A 433 -18.51 7.77 9.69
C TYR A 433 -18.65 6.30 10.10
N LEU A 434 -19.86 5.75 10.02
CA LEU A 434 -20.22 4.37 10.36
C LEU A 434 -20.28 3.53 9.09
N GLU A 435 -19.11 3.17 8.58
CA GLU A 435 -18.94 2.23 7.48
C GLU A 435 -18.69 0.84 8.08
N GLU A 436 -19.23 -0.22 7.46
CA GLU A 436 -18.90 -1.57 7.92
C GLU A 436 -17.41 -1.82 7.72
N PRO A 437 -16.68 -2.39 8.70
CA PRO A 437 -15.24 -2.61 8.52
C PRO A 437 -14.89 -3.42 7.27
N ALA A 438 -15.78 -4.30 6.80
CA ALA A 438 -15.59 -5.07 5.58
C ALA A 438 -15.57 -4.22 4.28
N GLU A 439 -16.12 -3.00 4.31
CA GLU A 439 -16.21 -2.10 3.17
C GLU A 439 -15.01 -1.13 3.08
N ILE A 440 -14.25 -0.99 4.17
CA ILE A 440 -13.04 -0.15 4.19
C ILE A 440 -11.89 -0.88 3.49
N VAL A 441 -11.51 -0.39 2.31
CA VAL A 441 -10.43 -0.96 1.49
C VAL A 441 -9.24 0.00 1.42
N PHE A 442 -8.04 -0.54 1.60
CA PHE A 442 -6.80 0.20 1.35
C PHE A 442 -6.58 0.40 -0.16
N GLU A 443 -6.59 1.66 -0.61
CA GLU A 443 -6.31 2.07 -1.99
C GLU A 443 -4.94 2.75 -2.06
N PHE A 444 -4.08 2.22 -2.92
CA PHE A 444 -2.69 2.66 -3.07
C PHE A 444 -2.48 4.03 -3.73
N SER A 445 -3.56 4.73 -4.12
CA SER A 445 -3.45 6.02 -4.80
C SER A 445 -3.02 7.16 -3.88
N ASP A 446 -3.34 7.08 -2.59
CA ASP A 446 -2.92 8.09 -1.60
C ASP A 446 -2.95 7.50 -0.17
N PRO A 447 -1.91 6.73 0.23
CA PRO A 447 -1.91 6.01 1.51
C PRO A 447 -1.94 6.96 2.71
N GLU A 448 -1.34 8.16 2.60
CA GLU A 448 -1.37 9.14 3.67
C GLU A 448 -2.76 9.72 3.88
N LYS A 449 -3.47 10.10 2.80
CA LYS A 449 -4.85 10.61 2.92
C LYS A 449 -5.81 9.55 3.43
N GLN A 450 -5.67 8.29 2.99
CA GLN A 450 -6.50 7.21 3.50
C GLN A 450 -6.29 6.98 4.98
N ARG A 451 -5.03 6.94 5.43
CA ARG A 451 -4.71 6.82 6.85
C ARG A 451 -5.27 8.00 7.65
N GLN A 452 -5.11 9.22 7.17
CA GLN A 452 -5.66 10.42 7.84
C GLN A 452 -7.18 10.35 7.93
N SER A 453 -7.86 9.99 6.84
CA SER A 453 -9.31 9.83 6.84
C SER A 453 -9.77 8.76 7.83
N LEU A 454 -9.05 7.64 7.93
CA LEU A 454 -9.36 6.59 8.90
C LEU A 454 -9.08 7.02 10.35
N ALA A 455 -8.01 7.77 10.58
CA ALA A 455 -7.71 8.33 11.90
C ALA A 455 -8.76 9.36 12.34
N GLU A 456 -9.24 10.22 11.43
CA GLU A 456 -10.34 11.15 11.67
C GLU A 456 -11.63 10.38 11.99
N ARG A 457 -11.94 9.32 11.23
CA ARG A 457 -13.07 8.43 11.51
C ARG A 457 -12.95 7.76 12.87
N ASN A 458 -11.76 7.28 13.26
CA ASN A 458 -11.51 6.72 14.59
C ASN A 458 -11.83 7.73 15.70
N GLN A 459 -11.36 8.98 15.57
CA GLN A 459 -11.66 10.03 16.54
C GLN A 459 -13.16 10.33 16.63
N GLN A 460 -13.86 10.42 15.50
CA GLN A 460 -15.30 10.66 15.50
C GLN A 460 -16.08 9.49 16.10
N LEU A 461 -15.71 8.26 15.74
CA LEU A 461 -16.36 7.05 16.25
C LEU A 461 -16.13 6.89 17.76
N GLU A 462 -14.93 7.17 18.25
CA GLU A 462 -14.61 7.19 19.68
C GLU A 462 -15.48 8.19 20.44
N LEU A 463 -15.67 9.40 19.89
CA LEU A 463 -16.61 10.39 20.46
C LEU A 463 -18.04 9.85 20.49
N LEU A 464 -18.50 9.20 19.42
CA LEU A 464 -19.85 8.61 19.36
C LEU A 464 -20.03 7.47 20.37
N VAL A 465 -19.03 6.59 20.52
CA VAL A 465 -19.02 5.52 21.53
C VAL A 465 -19.15 6.13 22.92
N HIS A 466 -18.33 7.13 23.25
CA HIS A 466 -18.39 7.80 24.55
C HIS A 466 -19.73 8.49 24.79
N GLN A 467 -20.29 9.18 23.78
CA GLN A 467 -21.60 9.80 23.90
C GLN A 467 -22.71 8.76 24.14
N ALA A 468 -22.68 7.63 23.41
CA ALA A 468 -23.63 6.55 23.59
C ALA A 468 -23.51 5.92 24.99
N MET A 469 -22.29 5.62 25.45
CA MET A 469 -22.04 5.11 26.80
C MET A 469 -22.52 6.08 27.89
N GLN A 470 -22.30 7.39 27.73
CA GLN A 470 -22.81 8.42 28.65
C GLN A 470 -24.35 8.44 28.71
N HIS A 471 -25.01 8.27 27.57
CA HIS A 471 -26.47 8.20 27.50
C HIS A 471 -27.00 6.93 28.18
N GLY A 472 -26.43 5.76 27.86
CA GLY A 472 -26.75 4.49 28.50
C GLY A 472 -26.49 4.52 30.00
N PHE A 473 -25.39 5.14 30.43
CA PHE A 473 -25.05 5.36 31.84
C PHE A 473 -26.16 6.13 32.57
N CYS A 474 -26.57 7.30 32.06
CA CYS A 474 -27.63 8.08 32.70
C CYS A 474 -28.95 7.31 32.71
N ALA A 475 -29.34 6.70 31.59
CA ALA A 475 -30.60 5.99 31.46
C ALA A 475 -30.66 4.74 32.35
N GLY A 476 -29.61 3.93 32.33
CA GLY A 476 -29.47 2.71 33.13
C GLY A 476 -29.47 3.01 34.63
N LEU A 477 -28.67 3.99 35.06
CA LEU A 477 -28.60 4.39 36.46
C LEU A 477 -29.94 4.96 36.95
N SER A 478 -30.60 5.82 36.17
CA SER A 478 -31.96 6.31 36.48
C SER A 478 -32.98 5.17 36.58
N ALA A 479 -32.90 4.17 35.70
CA ALA A 479 -33.80 3.01 35.73
C ALA A 479 -33.58 2.12 36.96
N VAL A 480 -32.32 1.89 37.36
CA VAL A 480 -31.99 1.14 38.58
C VAL A 480 -32.45 1.91 39.83
N LEU A 481 -32.14 3.21 39.91
CA LEU A 481 -32.58 4.08 41.00
C LEU A 481 -34.12 4.19 41.09
N GLY A 482 -34.82 4.10 39.96
CA GLY A 482 -36.29 4.09 39.93
C GLY A 482 -36.92 2.82 40.50
N LYS A 483 -36.23 1.68 40.42
CA LYS A 483 -36.68 0.37 40.95
C LYS A 483 -36.18 0.08 42.37
N SER A 484 -35.23 0.88 42.82
CA SER A 484 -34.53 0.79 44.09
C SER A 484 -35.43 1.13 45.29
N ALA A 485 -35.34 0.33 46.36
CA ALA A 485 -35.94 0.67 47.65
C ALA A 485 -35.10 1.70 48.46
N TRP A 486 -33.86 1.94 48.03
CA TRP A 486 -32.79 2.61 48.78
C TRP A 486 -32.64 4.10 48.42
N GLY A 487 -32.98 4.54 47.21
CA GLY A 487 -32.78 5.94 46.81
C GLY A 487 -33.66 6.41 45.66
N LYS A 488 -33.56 7.69 45.31
CA LYS A 488 -34.25 8.33 44.17
C LYS A 488 -33.31 9.28 43.45
N GLU A 489 -33.42 9.31 42.12
CA GLU A 489 -32.74 10.33 41.31
C GLU A 489 -33.19 11.73 41.75
N PHE A 490 -32.23 12.60 42.04
CA PHE A 490 -32.48 14.00 42.32
C PHE A 490 -32.34 14.82 41.05
N LYS A 491 -31.22 14.67 40.33
CA LYS A 491 -30.97 15.42 39.10
C LYS A 491 -29.95 14.71 38.23
N SER A 492 -30.26 14.59 36.95
CA SER A 492 -29.31 14.23 35.89
C SER A 492 -28.96 15.49 35.08
N GLU A 493 -27.68 15.73 34.84
CA GLU A 493 -27.20 16.83 34.01
C GLU A 493 -25.95 16.48 33.21
N ARG A 494 -25.81 17.08 32.04
CA ARG A 494 -24.61 16.98 31.21
C ARG A 494 -23.83 18.29 31.30
N LEU A 495 -22.58 18.22 31.74
CA LEU A 495 -21.74 19.40 31.93
C LEU A 495 -21.05 19.81 30.62
N ARG A 496 -20.53 21.04 30.60
CA ARG A 496 -19.87 21.63 29.42
C ARG A 496 -18.56 20.94 29.03
N ASP A 497 -17.92 20.28 29.98
CA ASP A 497 -16.72 19.46 29.77
C ASP A 497 -17.04 18.10 29.14
N GLY A 498 -18.32 17.83 28.83
CA GLY A 498 -18.78 16.61 28.21
C GLY A 498 -19.07 15.48 29.20
N SER A 499 -18.87 15.69 30.51
CA SER A 499 -19.20 14.69 31.53
C SER A 499 -20.71 14.60 31.76
N ALA A 500 -21.16 13.39 32.10
CA ALA A 500 -22.54 13.12 32.48
C ALA A 500 -22.60 12.91 34.00
N HIS A 501 -23.46 13.68 34.68
CA HIS A 501 -23.62 13.65 36.13
C HIS A 501 -25.02 13.18 36.50
N VAL A 502 -25.09 12.24 37.42
CA VAL A 502 -26.33 11.83 38.07
C VAL A 502 -26.15 12.02 39.57
N THR A 503 -26.98 12.91 40.13
CA THR A 503 -27.10 13.09 41.57
C THR A 503 -28.32 12.36 42.07
N TYR A 504 -28.15 11.60 43.15
CA TYR A 504 -29.26 10.86 43.75
C TYR A 504 -29.23 10.95 45.28
N VAL A 505 -30.39 10.69 45.86
CA VAL A 505 -30.67 10.80 47.29
C VAL A 505 -30.96 9.40 47.84
N ARG A 506 -30.21 8.96 48.85
CA ARG A 506 -30.42 7.68 49.54
C ARG A 506 -31.26 7.90 50.79
N LYS A 507 -32.32 7.11 50.96
CA LYS A 507 -33.17 7.16 52.15
C LYS A 507 -32.38 6.67 53.36
N GLY A 508 -32.31 7.49 54.41
CA GLY A 508 -31.62 7.16 55.67
C GLY A 508 -30.31 7.90 55.89
N ASP A 509 -29.65 8.36 54.82
CA ASP A 509 -28.40 9.13 54.89
C ASP A 509 -28.69 10.64 54.95
N PHE A 510 -29.40 11.06 56.00
CA PHE A 510 -29.93 12.41 56.15
C PHE A 510 -28.86 13.49 55.98
N GLY A 511 -29.07 14.38 55.01
CA GLY A 511 -28.17 15.51 54.77
C GLY A 511 -27.02 15.25 53.80
N ALA A 512 -26.93 14.04 53.22
CA ALA A 512 -25.99 13.72 52.13
C ALA A 512 -26.69 13.58 50.76
N ILE A 513 -25.97 13.91 49.69
CA ILE A 513 -26.33 13.62 48.30
C ILE A 513 -25.16 12.92 47.62
N TYR A 514 -25.44 11.99 46.72
CA TYR A 514 -24.43 11.22 46.03
C TYR A 514 -24.31 11.71 44.60
N ASP A 515 -23.12 12.19 44.23
CA ASP A 515 -22.79 12.67 42.88
C ASP A 515 -21.99 11.59 42.15
N ILE A 516 -22.56 11.03 41.09
CA ILE A 516 -21.92 10.04 40.23
C ILE A 516 -21.67 10.70 38.88
N SER A 517 -20.42 10.72 38.45
CA SER A 517 -20.02 11.30 37.19
C SER A 517 -19.36 10.28 36.29
N TYR A 518 -19.75 10.29 35.02
CA TYR A 518 -19.05 9.61 33.94
C TYR A 518 -18.28 10.67 33.16
N ASP A 519 -16.95 10.65 33.27
CA ASP A 519 -16.09 11.64 32.62
C ASP A 519 -16.00 11.41 31.10
N ALA A 520 -15.41 12.36 30.39
CA ALA A 520 -15.20 12.26 28.94
C ALA A 520 -14.23 11.13 28.53
N ALA A 521 -13.44 10.60 29.47
CA ALA A 521 -12.49 9.52 29.25
C ALA A 521 -13.06 8.13 29.57
N GLY A 522 -14.35 8.04 29.94
CA GLY A 522 -15.01 6.79 30.24
C GLY A 522 -14.86 6.30 31.68
N ARG A 523 -14.40 7.14 32.60
CA ARG A 523 -14.24 6.78 34.02
C ARG A 523 -15.45 7.20 34.82
N VAL A 524 -15.88 6.31 35.71
CA VAL A 524 -16.91 6.57 36.70
C VAL A 524 -16.26 7.05 37.99
N SER A 525 -16.68 8.20 38.50
CA SER A 525 -16.32 8.66 39.84
C SER A 525 -17.56 8.96 40.66
N MET A 526 -17.46 8.70 41.96
CA MET A 526 -18.60 8.70 42.87
C MET A 526 -18.24 9.34 44.20
N CYS A 527 -18.99 10.36 44.59
CA CYS A 527 -18.67 11.17 45.77
C CYS A 527 -19.93 11.49 46.60
N PRO A 528 -20.04 11.01 47.85
CA PRO A 528 -21.00 11.52 48.82
C PRO A 528 -20.65 12.96 49.21
N ARG A 529 -21.61 13.88 49.13
CA ARG A 529 -21.43 15.30 49.49
C ARG A 529 -22.45 15.69 50.53
N GLY A 530 -22.03 16.48 51.52
CA GLY A 530 -22.98 17.14 52.41
C GLY A 530 -23.83 18.16 51.66
N VAL A 531 -25.03 18.46 52.16
CA VAL A 531 -25.97 19.39 51.50
C VAL A 531 -26.15 20.66 52.32
N ILE A 532 -26.05 21.79 51.63
CA ILE A 532 -26.43 23.11 52.13
C ILE A 532 -27.76 23.50 51.46
N LEU A 533 -28.78 23.73 52.28
CA LEU A 533 -30.09 24.19 51.85
C LEU A 533 -30.03 25.65 51.35
N SER A 534 -31.03 26.08 50.58
CA SER A 534 -31.07 27.45 50.03
C SER A 534 -31.10 28.56 51.09
N ASN A 535 -31.48 28.24 52.32
CA ASN A 535 -31.42 29.15 53.47
C ASN A 535 -30.05 29.16 54.19
N GLY A 536 -29.05 28.49 53.64
CA GLY A 536 -27.68 28.41 54.15
C GLY A 536 -27.46 27.38 55.26
N ARG A 537 -28.48 26.61 55.66
CA ARG A 537 -28.30 25.57 56.70
C ARG A 537 -27.68 24.30 56.12
N SER A 538 -26.65 23.77 56.80
CA SER A 538 -26.15 22.41 56.57
C SER A 538 -27.00 21.40 57.33
N LEU A 539 -27.26 20.26 56.71
CA LEU A 539 -28.06 19.17 57.29
C LEU A 539 -27.22 18.02 57.87
N ILE A 540 -25.93 17.98 57.58
CA ILE A 540 -25.00 16.96 58.05
C ILE A 540 -23.74 17.62 58.61
N SER A 541 -23.15 17.03 59.64
CA SER A 541 -21.85 17.46 60.16
C SER A 541 -20.70 16.76 59.40
N PRO A 542 -19.49 17.33 59.40
CA PRO A 542 -18.31 16.67 58.82
C PRO A 542 -18.06 15.27 59.38
N GLU A 543 -18.27 15.05 60.68
CA GLU A 543 -18.08 13.75 61.33
C GLU A 543 -19.11 12.73 60.85
N ALA A 544 -20.38 13.14 60.73
CA ALA A 544 -21.44 12.28 60.21
C ALA A 544 -21.23 11.94 58.73
N LEU A 545 -20.76 12.89 57.92
CA LEU A 545 -20.39 12.65 56.53
C LEU A 545 -19.18 11.71 56.42
N ASN A 546 -18.18 11.83 57.29
CA ASN A 546 -17.04 10.90 57.33
C ASN A 546 -17.48 9.47 57.67
N GLY A 547 -18.47 9.29 58.54
CA GLY A 547 -19.07 7.98 58.80
C GLY A 547 -19.69 7.33 57.56
N ILE A 548 -20.29 8.12 56.66
CA ILE A 548 -20.80 7.62 55.37
C ILE A 548 -19.64 7.15 54.48
N TYR A 549 -18.56 7.92 54.42
CA TYR A 549 -17.35 7.53 53.67
C TYR A 549 -16.76 6.21 54.18
N GLU A 550 -16.66 6.02 55.50
CA GLU A 550 -16.08 4.81 56.11
C GLU A 550 -16.95 3.55 55.95
N SER A 551 -18.27 3.70 55.77
CA SER A 551 -19.16 2.55 55.57
C SER A 551 -18.92 1.82 54.25
N CYS A 552 -18.56 2.55 53.18
CA CYS A 552 -18.44 2.07 51.80
C CYS A 552 -19.66 1.29 51.23
N ASP A 553 -20.78 1.17 51.96
CA ASP A 553 -21.95 0.40 51.55
C ASP A 553 -22.56 0.96 50.25
N TRP A 554 -22.59 2.30 50.15
CA TRP A 554 -23.03 3.03 48.96
C TRP A 554 -22.18 2.72 47.71
N ALA A 555 -20.88 2.44 47.87
CA ALA A 555 -19.98 2.16 46.76
C ALA A 555 -20.22 0.76 46.19
N LYS A 556 -20.33 -0.25 47.06
CA LYS A 556 -20.59 -1.66 46.67
C LYS A 556 -21.92 -1.80 45.93
N GLU A 557 -22.98 -1.17 46.46
CA GLU A 557 -24.33 -1.23 45.87
C GLU A 557 -24.35 -0.69 44.44
N ILE A 558 -23.60 0.37 44.18
CA ILE A 558 -23.56 0.99 42.86
C ILE A 558 -22.65 0.20 41.91
N SER A 559 -21.52 -0.31 42.39
CA SER A 559 -20.70 -1.24 41.60
C SER A 559 -21.51 -2.47 41.16
N GLU A 560 -22.36 -3.02 42.04
CA GLU A 560 -23.30 -4.08 41.67
C GLU A 560 -24.34 -3.61 40.64
N ALA A 561 -24.88 -2.40 40.77
CA ALA A 561 -25.79 -1.83 39.77
C ALA A 561 -25.14 -1.64 38.39
N PHE A 562 -23.87 -1.18 38.33
CA PHE A 562 -23.12 -1.04 37.09
C PHE A 562 -22.85 -2.39 36.42
N SER A 563 -22.58 -3.43 37.21
CA SER A 563 -22.42 -4.79 36.69
C SER A 563 -23.66 -5.32 35.98
N GLN A 564 -24.87 -4.85 36.35
CA GLN A 564 -26.13 -5.27 35.74
C GLN A 564 -26.46 -4.58 34.40
N ILE A 565 -25.77 -3.49 34.07
CA ILE A 565 -26.00 -2.70 32.84
C ILE A 565 -24.83 -2.79 31.85
N GLU A 566 -23.89 -3.72 32.06
CA GLU A 566 -22.72 -4.01 31.19
C GLU A 566 -21.84 -2.79 30.84
N LEU A 567 -22.02 -1.66 31.54
CA LEU A 567 -21.25 -0.43 31.40
C LEU A 567 -20.02 -0.49 32.32
N CYS A 568 -19.02 -1.27 31.90
CA CYS A 568 -17.66 -1.37 32.44
C CYS A 568 -17.47 -1.94 33.87
N ASP A 569 -16.46 -2.81 34.00
CA ASP A 569 -15.87 -3.26 35.29
C ASP A 569 -15.07 -2.12 35.93
N GLY A 570 -15.75 -1.12 36.48
CA GLY A 570 -15.11 -0.11 37.31
C GLY A 570 -14.78 -0.70 38.67
N THR A 571 -13.52 -1.07 38.92
CA THR A 571 -13.03 -1.31 40.28
C THR A 571 -13.13 0.00 41.06
N TYR A 572 -13.92 0.01 42.14
CA TYR A 572 -13.94 1.13 43.08
C TYR A 572 -12.52 1.32 43.64
N GLU A 573 -11.82 2.35 43.17
CA GLU A 573 -10.61 2.83 43.82
C GLU A 573 -11.00 3.72 45.00
N GLU A 574 -10.57 3.33 46.19
CA GLU A 574 -10.80 4.10 47.41
C GLU A 574 -10.20 5.51 47.24
N MET A 575 -11.02 6.53 47.50
CA MET A 575 -10.64 7.92 47.25
C MET A 575 -9.39 8.30 48.07
N PRO A 576 -8.37 8.94 47.45
CA PRO A 576 -7.19 9.39 48.19
C PRO A 576 -7.55 10.27 49.39
N GLU A 577 -6.85 10.07 50.52
CA GLU A 577 -7.21 10.69 51.81
C GLU A 577 -7.29 12.23 51.73
N GLU A 578 -6.43 12.85 50.92
CA GLU A 578 -6.41 14.29 50.68
C GLU A 578 -7.70 14.80 50.02
N VAL A 579 -8.24 14.04 49.05
CA VAL A 579 -9.50 14.36 48.36
C VAL A 579 -10.68 14.14 49.31
N ARG A 580 -10.64 13.07 50.13
CA ARG A 580 -11.66 12.81 51.16
C ARG A 580 -11.73 13.96 52.17
N ARG A 581 -10.59 14.43 52.70
CA ARG A 581 -10.55 15.58 53.62
C ARG A 581 -11.11 16.85 53.00
N ALA A 582 -10.85 17.09 51.71
CA ALA A 582 -11.41 18.23 51.01
C ALA A 582 -12.95 18.16 50.94
N MET A 583 -13.53 16.98 50.67
CA MET A 583 -14.99 16.81 50.61
C MET A 583 -15.71 17.00 51.96
N LEU A 584 -15.00 16.86 53.08
CA LEU A 584 -15.53 17.15 54.42
C LEU A 584 -15.60 18.65 54.74
N ASP A 585 -14.91 19.51 53.98
CA ASP A 585 -15.05 20.96 54.11
C ASP A 585 -16.43 21.39 53.58
N SER A 586 -17.20 22.09 54.42
CA SER A 586 -18.49 22.71 54.07
C SER A 586 -18.46 23.56 52.79
N LYS A 587 -17.30 24.10 52.39
CA LYS A 587 -17.13 24.82 51.11
C LYS A 587 -17.38 23.93 49.88
N ASN A 588 -17.19 22.63 50.02
CA ASN A 588 -17.36 21.64 48.96
C ASN A 588 -18.71 20.92 49.03
N TYR A 589 -19.61 21.33 49.91
CA TYR A 589 -20.96 20.76 50.00
C TYR A 589 -21.79 21.13 48.77
N TYR A 590 -22.79 20.30 48.46
CA TYR A 590 -23.74 20.54 47.39
C TYR A 590 -24.74 21.61 47.84
N VAL A 591 -24.76 22.75 47.14
CA VAL A 591 -25.60 23.90 47.50
C VAL A 591 -26.88 23.89 46.67
N LEU A 592 -28.02 23.75 47.34
CA LEU A 592 -29.34 23.88 46.73
C LEU A 592 -29.67 25.36 46.56
N LYS A 593 -29.96 25.80 45.34
CA LYS A 593 -30.05 27.23 45.04
C LYS A 593 -31.44 27.79 45.28
N THR A 594 -32.47 26.96 45.18
CA THR A 594 -33.86 27.40 45.34
C THR A 594 -34.56 26.75 46.53
N GLU A 595 -35.61 27.42 47.01
CA GLU A 595 -36.52 26.86 48.01
C GLU A 595 -37.20 25.59 47.49
N GLU A 596 -37.61 25.56 46.22
CA GLU A 596 -38.22 24.37 45.62
C GLU A 596 -37.26 23.16 45.59
N GLU A 597 -35.99 23.38 45.25
CA GLU A 597 -34.96 22.32 45.27
C GLU A 597 -34.74 21.79 46.69
N SER A 598 -34.69 22.70 47.67
CA SER A 598 -34.53 22.38 49.09
C SER A 598 -35.69 21.55 49.62
N VAL A 599 -36.94 21.95 49.33
CA VAL A 599 -38.13 21.20 49.72
C VAL A 599 -38.21 19.85 49.01
N ARG A 600 -37.88 19.78 47.72
CA ARG A 600 -37.86 18.51 46.96
C ARG A 600 -36.84 17.53 47.55
N TYR A 601 -35.63 18.00 47.84
CA TYR A 601 -34.57 17.20 48.45
C TYR A 601 -34.99 16.65 49.82
N LEU A 602 -35.52 17.50 50.70
CA LEU A 602 -35.98 17.11 52.03
C LEU A 602 -37.09 16.03 51.95
N ARG A 603 -38.06 16.21 51.06
CA ARG A 603 -39.12 15.20 50.86
C ARG A 603 -38.58 13.87 50.31
N MET A 604 -37.59 13.91 49.42
CA MET A 604 -36.96 12.70 48.88
C MET A 604 -36.20 11.89 49.95
N HIS A 605 -35.59 12.57 50.92
CA HIS A 605 -34.93 11.98 52.09
C HIS A 605 -35.90 11.46 53.17
N GLY A 606 -37.19 11.80 53.08
CA GLY A 606 -38.22 11.34 54.02
C GLY A 606 -38.50 12.28 55.19
N TYR A 607 -38.10 13.55 55.12
CA TYR A 607 -38.52 14.56 56.11
C TYR A 607 -40.04 14.79 56.04
N THR A 608 -40.69 14.89 57.20
CA THR A 608 -42.12 15.23 57.27
C THR A 608 -42.34 16.72 56.99
N ASP A 609 -43.56 17.10 56.59
CA ASP A 609 -43.87 18.52 56.33
C ASP A 609 -43.67 19.40 57.58
N GLU A 610 -43.85 18.86 58.80
CA GLU A 610 -43.55 19.58 60.05
C GLU A 610 -42.05 19.83 60.23
N GLN A 611 -41.21 18.85 59.90
CA GLN A 611 -39.76 18.99 59.96
C GLN A 611 -39.26 19.97 58.90
N ILE A 612 -39.85 19.97 57.71
CA ILE A 612 -39.54 20.91 56.63
C ILE A 612 -39.93 22.34 57.05
N ALA A 613 -41.10 22.51 57.68
CA ALA A 613 -41.54 23.80 58.21
C ALA A 613 -40.62 24.30 59.33
N ALA A 614 -40.16 23.43 60.23
CA ALA A 614 -39.18 23.77 61.27
C ALA A 614 -37.81 24.20 60.71
N LEU A 615 -37.48 23.77 59.49
CA LEU A 615 -36.29 24.22 58.77
C LEU A 615 -36.47 25.58 58.08
N GLY A 616 -37.66 26.18 58.14
CA GLY A 616 -37.95 27.53 57.63
C GLY A 616 -38.53 27.59 56.22
N TYR A 617 -39.08 26.48 55.71
CA TYR A 617 -39.70 26.40 54.39
C TYR A 617 -41.22 26.33 54.47
N ALA A 618 -41.92 27.05 53.59
CA ALA A 618 -43.37 27.04 53.58
C ALA A 618 -43.89 25.75 52.95
N ALA A 619 -44.47 24.84 53.74
CA ALA A 619 -45.14 23.64 53.25
C ALA A 619 -46.41 24.02 52.45
N LYS A 620 -46.28 24.36 51.17
CA LYS A 620 -47.45 24.40 50.28
C LYS A 620 -47.94 22.98 50.07
N VAL A 621 -49.12 22.70 50.62
CA VAL A 621 -49.90 21.47 50.41
C VAL A 621 -50.32 21.42 48.93
N SER A 622 -49.56 20.70 48.12
CA SER A 622 -50.02 20.26 46.80
C SER A 622 -50.98 19.09 47.02
N SER A 623 -52.26 19.39 47.18
CA SER A 623 -53.32 18.39 47.18
C SER A 623 -53.66 18.01 45.73
N ARG A 624 -53.07 16.91 45.26
CA ARG A 624 -53.72 16.02 44.29
C ARG A 624 -53.06 14.64 44.29
N PRO A 625 -53.77 13.58 44.69
CA PRO A 625 -53.42 12.23 44.29
C PRO A 625 -53.90 12.03 42.85
N ALA A 626 -53.01 11.55 41.98
CA ALA A 626 -53.41 10.95 40.72
C ALA A 626 -52.80 9.55 40.69
N GLU A 627 -53.55 8.58 41.19
CA GLU A 627 -53.53 7.25 40.59
C GLU A 627 -54.03 7.40 39.15
N GLY A 628 -53.25 6.95 38.17
CA GLY A 628 -53.72 6.84 36.80
C GLY A 628 -52.64 6.93 35.73
N LYS A 629 -52.17 5.75 35.30
CA LYS A 629 -51.53 5.41 34.03
C LYS A 629 -50.06 5.78 33.84
N GLU A 630 -49.27 4.72 33.69
CA GLU A 630 -48.18 4.64 32.72
C GLU A 630 -48.54 5.38 31.42
N GLU A 631 -48.01 6.59 31.25
CA GLU A 631 -47.61 7.05 29.93
C GLU A 631 -46.18 6.56 29.73
N ARG A 632 -46.04 5.50 28.92
CA ARG A 632 -44.82 5.23 28.17
C ARG A 632 -44.46 6.49 27.40
N ARG A 633 -43.58 7.33 27.96
CA ARG A 633 -42.76 8.24 27.16
C ARG A 633 -41.57 7.43 26.70
N SER A 634 -41.72 6.82 25.53
CA SER A 634 -40.60 6.50 24.67
C SER A 634 -39.80 7.79 24.46
N ALA A 635 -38.62 7.88 25.08
CA ALA A 635 -37.60 8.83 24.68
C ALA A 635 -36.98 8.34 23.36
N GLY A 636 -37.75 8.45 22.29
CA GLY A 636 -37.25 8.39 20.93
C GLY A 636 -36.80 9.77 20.49
N ALA A 637 -35.49 9.89 20.26
CA ALA A 637 -34.81 10.78 19.31
C ALA A 637 -34.98 12.31 19.35
N ALA A 638 -33.80 12.95 19.37
CA ALA A 638 -33.43 14.18 18.67
C ALA A 638 -33.93 15.54 19.21
N GLY A 639 -33.06 16.16 20.02
CA GLY A 639 -32.92 17.62 20.12
C GLY A 639 -31.56 18.05 19.57
N VAL A 640 -31.42 18.07 18.23
CA VAL A 640 -30.32 18.75 17.55
C VAL A 640 -30.49 20.24 17.81
N ARG A 641 -29.59 20.80 18.62
CA ARG A 641 -29.51 22.25 18.80
C ARG A 641 -28.68 22.78 17.63
N GLU A 642 -29.37 23.43 16.68
CA GLU A 642 -28.75 24.27 15.66
C GLU A 642 -27.85 25.30 16.34
N LEU A 643 -26.54 25.20 16.09
CA LEU A 643 -25.64 26.32 16.14
C LEU A 643 -25.58 26.90 14.73
N ARG A 644 -26.08 28.13 14.56
CA ARG A 644 -25.64 29.05 13.50
C ARG A 644 -25.89 30.50 13.93
N PRO A 645 -25.11 31.47 13.41
CA PRO A 645 -23.67 31.44 13.09
C PRO A 645 -22.81 31.84 14.30
#